data_AF-A0A6B1CSL8-F1
#
_entry.id   AF-A0A6B1CSL8-F1
#
_cell.length_a   1.000
_cell.length_b   1.000
_cell.length_c   1.000
_cell.angle_alpha   90.00
_cell.angle_beta   90.00
_cell.angle_gamma   90.00
#
_symmetry.space_group_name_H-M   'P 1'
#
loop_
_entity.id
_entity.type
_entity.pdbx_description
1 polymer ?
#
loop_
_entity_poly.entity_id
_entity_poly.type
_entity_poly.pdbx_seq_one_letter_code
_entity_poly.pdbx_strand_id
1 'polypeptide(L)'
;MARLLLLVLLLAFAPLAEATVVISEVLADPPTGTAGDANQDGQRDTYEDEFIELYNAGSASVDISGWRLGDSSKSSDSFFQFPANTIMEPGSYVVLFGGGKPTGFTVPVYTDDGRIGNGLTGKGEDIHLIDDTGDTVAVVSHTPWPTKQSLVRHPPDGDEFVPHKTASTIKALFSPGHTHIIPKPDYPLFISEVLADPPSALAGDANRDGRRDTYEDEFIELYNAGSEPISLAGWRLGDSTAPKNSFQFPANAVIEPGSYIVLFGGGNPSGFTVPVYTDDGKIGNGLTGKGEKILLIDNNGHEIDVVEHTPWPSKQSLVRNPPDGGAWVPHKTVSTTKALFSPGHTHIIPKPDYPLFISEVLADPPLRLAGDVNRDGQRDTYEDEFIELYNAGSVPISLAGWRLGDSTAPKNHFQFPPGAVIAPHSYVVLFGGGNPSGFTIPVYTDDGKIGNGLTGKGEDIRLIDNNGHEIDVISHDEWPTKQSLVRTPSDGGPLVPHKTASPVELPFSPGHAPETRPILTYPLVISEVLADPPEGAAGDSNRDGQYDPHEDEFIELYNAGPVPIPLAGWRLGDAGSLSEYFRFPAKAVIAPRSYVVLFGGGKPLGFTIPVYIDDGTIGDGLTNAGEAIYLIDDHGHEAVSLFHSTWPNAQSLVRTPPDGGALVPHKMASPHEAPFSVGHAPETRPILTYPLSISEVLADPPDRRAGDANRDGRRDPHEDEFIELYNDGPVPVSLAGWRLGDAGSLSGYFRFPADAVIAPRSYLVLFGGGDPSGFTIPVYTDDGTIGDGLDDSGESIHLINDHGDEVAFLSHSTWPDDQSLVRTPPDDGALVPHKTVSPVEAPFSPGINPKKQTRADLPKPPPRPTYSLFISEVLADPPSDANQDGHYDPYEDEFIELYNASTDTISLASWQLGDTASLHDYFRFPPGAAIAPHSYVVLFGGGNPAGFTVPVYTDDGTIGDGLTNAGEAIYLIDKTGYLVARVSHAAWPDDQSIVRTPPDSGAFVPHQTASPTQAPFSPGRTLDVPSASAAKVSAMVSASSLQVWPNPFNATTHLGFHLHQAASVHVAIYNIQGQLVRTLVDAPRYAGTHQMQWNGCDERGHLAATGPYFVRFRTAHTPPRYTKLLLLR
;
A
#
# COMPACT_ATOMS: atom_id res chain seq x y z
N MET A 1 68.44 -12.50 -38.07
CA MET A 1 67.76 -13.77 -37.73
C MET A 1 67.23 -13.68 -36.31
N ALA A 2 66.00 -14.16 -36.11
CA ALA A 2 65.28 -14.39 -34.86
C ALA A 2 64.74 -13.16 -34.08
N ARG A 3 63.74 -12.49 -34.68
CA ARG A 3 62.50 -12.10 -33.99
C ARG A 3 61.50 -13.24 -34.22
N LEU A 4 61.17 -14.05 -33.21
CA LEU A 4 59.98 -14.93 -33.21
C LEU A 4 59.79 -15.59 -31.82
N LEU A 5 58.52 -15.78 -31.45
CA LEU A 5 57.96 -16.53 -30.30
C LEU A 5 58.06 -15.90 -28.90
N LEU A 6 57.03 -15.12 -28.52
CA LEU A 6 56.08 -15.53 -27.47
C LEU A 6 54.86 -14.57 -27.50
N LEU A 7 53.92 -14.81 -28.42
CA LEU A 7 52.60 -14.17 -28.44
C LEU A 7 51.59 -15.24 -28.86
N VAL A 8 51.15 -16.06 -27.91
CA VAL A 8 50.02 -16.98 -28.08
C VAL A 8 49.30 -17.11 -26.73
N LEU A 9 47.96 -17.02 -26.79
CA LEU A 9 46.96 -17.26 -25.75
C LEU A 9 46.55 -16.08 -24.84
N LEU A 10 45.88 -15.10 -25.44
CA LEU A 10 44.74 -14.40 -24.84
C LEU A 10 43.77 -14.06 -25.98
N LEU A 11 43.00 -15.07 -26.39
CA LEU A 11 41.81 -14.92 -27.22
C LEU A 11 40.61 -15.29 -26.33
N ALA A 12 39.64 -14.40 -26.33
CA ALA A 12 38.46 -14.40 -25.49
C ALA A 12 37.63 -15.69 -25.64
N PHE A 13 37.16 -16.24 -24.51
CA PHE A 13 35.93 -17.02 -24.52
C PHE A 13 34.77 -16.04 -24.63
N ALA A 14 34.40 -15.68 -25.87
CA ALA A 14 33.01 -15.33 -26.14
C ALA A 14 32.17 -16.60 -25.96
N PRO A 15 30.96 -16.55 -25.39
CA PRO A 15 30.02 -17.66 -25.53
C PRO A 15 29.84 -17.95 -27.03
N LEU A 16 29.82 -19.22 -27.43
CA LEU A 16 29.43 -19.55 -28.80
C LEU A 16 28.02 -18.98 -29.00
N ALA A 17 27.83 -18.18 -30.05
CA ALA A 17 26.50 -17.78 -30.48
C ALA A 17 25.72 -19.05 -30.85
N GLU A 18 24.65 -19.35 -30.11
CA GLU A 18 23.73 -20.43 -30.48
C GLU A 18 22.84 -19.96 -31.63
N ALA A 19 22.72 -20.82 -32.65
CA ALA A 19 21.76 -20.70 -33.73
C ALA A 19 20.45 -21.36 -33.27
N THR A 20 19.37 -20.58 -33.19
CA THR A 20 18.08 -21.06 -32.68
C THR A 20 16.98 -20.68 -33.68
N VAL A 21 16.75 -21.53 -34.69
CA VAL A 21 15.64 -21.34 -35.64
C VAL A 21 14.41 -22.04 -35.09
N VAL A 22 13.31 -21.30 -34.97
CA VAL A 22 12.04 -21.80 -34.44
C VAL A 22 10.93 -21.59 -35.47
N ILE A 23 9.87 -22.41 -35.37
CA ILE A 23 8.59 -22.13 -36.05
C ILE A 23 7.88 -21.04 -35.24
N SER A 24 7.61 -19.88 -35.85
CA SER A 24 7.02 -18.70 -35.19
C SER A 24 5.50 -18.65 -35.38
N GLU A 25 4.98 -18.91 -36.56
CA GLU A 25 3.55 -18.76 -36.88
C GLU A 25 3.08 -19.85 -37.85
N VAL A 26 1.84 -20.32 -37.66
CA VAL A 26 1.21 -21.34 -38.51
C VAL A 26 -0.24 -20.97 -38.76
N LEU A 27 -0.65 -20.92 -40.03
CA LEU A 27 -2.07 -20.79 -40.42
C LEU A 27 -2.56 -22.07 -41.10
N ALA A 28 -3.47 -22.76 -40.41
CA ALA A 28 -4.26 -23.87 -40.96
C ALA A 28 -5.72 -23.41 -41.17
N ASP A 29 -6.34 -23.80 -42.29
CA ASP A 29 -7.70 -23.39 -42.68
C ASP A 29 -7.91 -21.85 -42.67
N PRO A 30 -7.39 -21.12 -43.68
CA PRO A 30 -7.52 -19.67 -43.79
C PRO A 30 -8.98 -19.18 -43.74
N PRO A 31 -9.28 -17.96 -43.24
CA PRO A 31 -10.62 -17.39 -43.23
C PRO A 31 -11.34 -17.44 -44.58
N THR A 32 -12.68 -17.47 -44.57
CA THR A 32 -13.47 -17.38 -45.80
C THR A 32 -13.56 -15.94 -46.30
N GLY A 33 -13.57 -15.74 -47.62
CA GLY A 33 -13.64 -14.42 -48.24
C GLY A 33 -12.26 -13.78 -48.40
N THR A 34 -12.21 -12.52 -48.84
CA THR A 34 -10.95 -11.80 -49.12
C THR A 34 -10.06 -11.65 -47.88
N ALA A 35 -10.61 -11.81 -46.68
CA ALA A 35 -9.86 -11.76 -45.42
C ALA A 35 -8.99 -13.01 -45.16
N GLY A 36 -9.09 -14.06 -46.00
CA GLY A 36 -8.23 -15.25 -45.91
C GLY A 36 -7.26 -15.41 -47.07
N ASP A 37 -7.13 -14.40 -47.93
CA ASP A 37 -6.05 -14.29 -48.91
C ASP A 37 -4.78 -13.89 -48.16
N ALA A 38 -4.12 -14.89 -47.56
CA ALA A 38 -2.97 -14.70 -46.69
C ALA A 38 -1.69 -14.43 -47.51
N ASN A 39 -1.59 -14.98 -48.72
CA ASN A 39 -0.46 -14.75 -49.62
C ASN A 39 -0.59 -13.45 -50.44
N GLN A 40 -1.72 -12.74 -50.33
CA GLN A 40 -1.97 -11.45 -50.99
C GLN A 40 -1.80 -11.49 -52.52
N ASP A 41 -2.10 -12.61 -53.16
CA ASP A 41 -2.05 -12.71 -54.62
C ASP A 41 -3.35 -12.25 -55.32
N GLY A 42 -4.35 -11.86 -54.51
CA GLY A 42 -5.65 -11.38 -54.93
C GLY A 42 -6.70 -12.48 -55.04
N GLN A 43 -6.36 -13.74 -54.73
CA GLN A 43 -7.28 -14.87 -54.69
C GLN A 43 -7.15 -15.65 -53.40
N ARG A 44 -8.24 -15.72 -52.64
CA ARG A 44 -8.33 -16.65 -51.52
C ARG A 44 -8.52 -18.09 -52.03
N ASP A 45 -7.55 -18.95 -51.79
CA ASP A 45 -7.57 -20.41 -51.91
C ASP A 45 -7.61 -21.07 -50.51
N THR A 46 -7.91 -22.37 -50.43
CA THR A 46 -7.96 -23.08 -49.13
C THR A 46 -6.61 -23.63 -48.72
N TYR A 47 -5.75 -23.94 -49.68
CA TYR A 47 -4.47 -24.58 -49.46
C TYR A 47 -3.30 -23.68 -49.85
N GLU A 48 -3.46 -22.85 -50.88
CA GLU A 48 -2.38 -21.95 -51.29
C GLU A 48 -2.11 -20.82 -50.27
N ASP A 49 -3.12 -20.47 -49.48
CA ASP A 49 -3.07 -19.46 -48.41
C ASP A 49 -2.70 -20.02 -47.02
N GLU A 50 -2.53 -21.33 -46.89
CA GLU A 50 -1.93 -21.91 -45.69
C GLU A 50 -0.45 -21.53 -45.63
N PHE A 51 0.08 -21.27 -44.42
CA PHE A 51 1.49 -20.95 -44.28
C PHE A 51 2.12 -21.45 -42.97
N ILE A 52 3.44 -21.60 -43.03
CA ILE A 52 4.33 -21.78 -41.89
C ILE A 52 5.42 -20.73 -41.95
N GLU A 53 5.67 -20.06 -40.83
CA GLU A 53 6.72 -19.07 -40.68
C GLU A 53 7.82 -19.55 -39.73
N LEU A 54 9.07 -19.27 -40.09
CA LEU A 54 10.25 -19.50 -39.29
C LEU A 54 10.84 -18.17 -38.81
N TYR A 55 11.37 -18.17 -37.59
CA TYR A 55 12.10 -17.05 -36.98
C TYR A 55 13.47 -17.51 -36.48
N ASN A 56 14.51 -16.73 -36.78
CA ASN A 56 15.83 -16.95 -36.19
C ASN A 56 15.94 -16.18 -34.87
N ALA A 57 15.66 -16.87 -33.76
CA ALA A 57 15.80 -16.34 -32.40
C ALA A 57 17.26 -16.32 -31.90
N GLY A 58 18.18 -16.92 -32.66
CA GLY A 58 19.60 -16.93 -32.35
C GLY A 58 20.28 -15.58 -32.60
N SER A 59 21.49 -15.44 -32.05
CA SER A 59 22.33 -14.25 -32.24
C SER A 59 23.29 -14.35 -33.44
N ALA A 60 23.24 -15.46 -34.19
CA ALA A 60 24.04 -15.72 -35.37
C ALA A 60 23.18 -15.99 -36.60
N SER A 61 23.72 -15.66 -37.78
CA SER A 61 23.12 -16.04 -39.07
C SER A 61 23.09 -17.56 -39.21
N VAL A 62 21.98 -18.12 -39.70
CA VAL A 62 21.80 -19.56 -39.92
C VAL A 62 21.60 -19.82 -41.41
N ASP A 63 22.45 -20.65 -42.00
CA ASP A 63 22.25 -21.15 -43.35
C ASP A 63 21.27 -22.33 -43.29
N ILE A 64 20.05 -22.13 -43.79
CA ILE A 64 18.99 -23.14 -43.85
C ILE A 64 18.90 -23.77 -45.24
N SER A 65 19.94 -23.62 -46.08
CA SER A 65 20.00 -24.25 -47.39
C SER A 65 19.85 -25.76 -47.28
N GLY A 66 18.90 -26.33 -48.02
CA GLY A 66 18.66 -27.77 -48.03
C GLY A 66 17.86 -28.30 -46.83
N TRP A 67 17.55 -27.45 -45.84
CA TRP A 67 16.61 -27.78 -44.77
C TRP A 67 15.22 -28.05 -45.36
N ARG A 68 14.43 -28.84 -44.64
CA ARG A 68 13.13 -29.34 -45.07
C ARG A 68 12.03 -28.96 -44.08
N LEU A 69 10.93 -28.42 -44.59
CA LEU A 69 9.78 -27.98 -43.81
C LEU A 69 8.49 -28.62 -44.35
N GLY A 70 7.71 -29.23 -43.47
CA GLY A 70 6.46 -29.88 -43.84
C GLY A 70 5.71 -30.46 -42.65
N ASP A 71 4.54 -31.04 -42.91
CA ASP A 71 3.72 -31.66 -41.89
C ASP A 71 3.91 -33.19 -41.83
N SER A 72 3.47 -33.80 -40.74
CA SER A 72 3.54 -35.26 -40.54
C SER A 72 2.63 -36.06 -41.48
N SER A 73 1.92 -35.43 -42.41
CA SER A 73 1.03 -36.10 -43.37
C SER A 73 1.77 -36.65 -44.60
N LYS A 74 2.99 -36.17 -44.87
CA LYS A 74 3.90 -36.70 -45.90
C LYS A 74 5.18 -37.26 -45.26
N SER A 75 5.91 -38.10 -46.00
CA SER A 75 7.28 -38.46 -45.62
C SER A 75 8.17 -37.21 -45.66
N SER A 76 9.16 -37.10 -44.77
CA SER A 76 10.10 -35.96 -44.73
C SER A 76 10.91 -35.80 -46.02
N ASP A 77 11.02 -36.84 -46.85
CA ASP A 77 11.61 -36.77 -48.20
C ASP A 77 10.74 -36.01 -49.21
N SER A 78 9.51 -35.65 -48.85
CA SER A 78 8.55 -34.91 -49.66
C SER A 78 8.16 -33.58 -49.05
N PHE A 79 8.89 -33.12 -48.03
CA PHE A 79 8.78 -31.78 -47.47
C PHE A 79 9.38 -30.76 -48.43
N PHE A 80 8.91 -29.52 -48.32
CA PHE A 80 9.50 -28.40 -49.04
C PHE A 80 10.96 -28.26 -48.64
N GLN A 81 11.87 -28.22 -49.62
CA GLN A 81 13.29 -28.06 -49.39
C GLN A 81 13.72 -26.62 -49.72
N PHE A 82 14.31 -25.93 -48.74
CA PHE A 82 14.81 -24.57 -48.94
C PHE A 82 15.93 -24.55 -49.99
N PRO A 83 15.87 -23.63 -50.98
CA PRO A 83 16.90 -23.51 -52.01
C PRO A 83 18.29 -23.20 -51.45
N ALA A 84 19.31 -23.45 -52.27
CA ALA A 84 20.68 -23.08 -51.93
C ALA A 84 20.84 -21.55 -51.73
N ASN A 85 21.68 -21.18 -50.76
CA ASN A 85 21.94 -19.82 -50.29
C ASN A 85 20.75 -19.17 -49.56
N THR A 86 19.94 -19.96 -48.85
CA THR A 86 18.90 -19.43 -47.97
C THR A 86 19.49 -19.19 -46.59
N ILE A 87 19.84 -17.94 -46.29
CA ILE A 87 20.47 -17.54 -45.02
C ILE A 87 19.48 -16.70 -44.22
N MET A 88 19.22 -17.09 -42.98
CA MET A 88 18.45 -16.32 -42.01
C MET A 88 19.41 -15.54 -41.11
N GLU A 89 19.40 -14.21 -41.20
CA GLU A 89 20.11 -13.35 -40.24
C GLU A 89 19.46 -13.40 -38.85
N PRO A 90 20.17 -13.05 -37.76
CA PRO A 90 19.57 -12.91 -36.43
C PRO A 90 18.33 -12.03 -36.46
N GLY A 91 17.21 -12.49 -35.89
CA GLY A 91 15.96 -11.75 -35.85
C GLY A 91 15.19 -11.70 -37.17
N SER A 92 15.62 -12.43 -38.20
CA SER A 92 14.92 -12.47 -39.51
C SER A 92 13.87 -13.59 -39.57
N TYR A 93 12.93 -13.42 -40.50
CA TYR A 93 11.81 -14.34 -40.75
C TYR A 93 11.89 -14.94 -42.16
N VAL A 94 11.31 -16.13 -42.33
CA VAL A 94 11.08 -16.78 -43.63
C VAL A 94 9.71 -17.42 -43.62
N VAL A 95 8.94 -17.24 -44.69
CA VAL A 95 7.56 -17.79 -44.80
C VAL A 95 7.49 -18.80 -45.93
N LEU A 96 6.87 -19.94 -45.67
CA LEU A 96 6.44 -20.93 -46.66
C LEU A 96 4.93 -20.91 -46.78
N PHE A 97 4.41 -20.54 -47.95
CA PHE A 97 3.00 -20.71 -48.32
C PHE A 97 2.77 -22.05 -49.01
N GLY A 98 1.53 -22.55 -48.98
CA GLY A 98 1.16 -23.75 -49.72
C GLY A 98 1.31 -23.59 -51.24
N GLY A 99 1.07 -22.40 -51.80
CA GLY A 99 1.11 -22.18 -53.24
C GLY A 99 0.91 -20.71 -53.63
N GLY A 100 0.30 -20.50 -54.81
CA GLY A 100 -0.07 -19.16 -55.28
C GLY A 100 1.10 -18.32 -55.79
N LYS A 101 0.90 -17.00 -55.88
CA LYS A 101 1.95 -16.03 -56.24
C LYS A 101 2.06 -14.93 -55.19
N PRO A 102 2.67 -15.22 -54.03
CA PRO A 102 2.72 -14.27 -52.92
C PRO A 102 3.23 -12.90 -53.36
N THR A 103 2.53 -11.82 -53.00
CA THR A 103 2.96 -10.44 -53.28
C THR A 103 2.98 -9.59 -52.01
N GLY A 104 3.78 -8.52 -51.98
CA GLY A 104 3.76 -7.56 -50.86
C GLY A 104 4.64 -7.88 -49.64
N PHE A 105 5.39 -8.99 -49.63
CA PHE A 105 6.27 -9.36 -48.51
C PHE A 105 7.68 -8.77 -48.62
N THR A 106 8.22 -8.32 -47.49
CA THR A 106 9.60 -7.80 -47.35
C THR A 106 10.60 -8.85 -46.87
N VAL A 107 10.11 -10.01 -46.42
CA VAL A 107 10.91 -11.17 -46.01
C VAL A 107 10.97 -12.20 -47.15
N PRO A 108 11.94 -13.13 -47.13
CA PRO A 108 11.94 -14.25 -48.06
C PRO A 108 10.66 -15.08 -47.93
N VAL A 109 9.96 -15.23 -49.05
CA VAL A 109 8.74 -16.02 -49.20
C VAL A 109 8.97 -17.13 -50.21
N TYR A 110 8.49 -18.33 -49.86
CA TYR A 110 8.53 -19.51 -50.70
C TYR A 110 7.13 -20.10 -50.83
N THR A 111 6.93 -20.91 -51.86
CA THR A 111 5.68 -21.61 -52.14
C THR A 111 5.95 -23.08 -52.35
N ASP A 112 5.10 -23.94 -51.80
CA ASP A 112 5.12 -25.38 -52.09
C ASP A 112 4.31 -25.71 -53.37
N ASP A 113 4.06 -27.00 -53.63
CA ASP A 113 3.35 -27.54 -54.79
C ASP A 113 1.82 -27.38 -54.78
N GLY A 114 1.33 -26.24 -54.27
CA GLY A 114 -0.09 -25.88 -54.15
C GLY A 114 -0.72 -26.20 -52.80
N ARG A 115 0.04 -26.83 -51.89
CA ARG A 115 -0.32 -27.08 -50.49
C ARG A 115 0.92 -27.48 -49.70
N ILE A 116 0.97 -27.12 -48.42
CA ILE A 116 2.00 -27.65 -47.50
C ILE A 116 1.58 -29.06 -47.10
N GLY A 117 2.43 -30.06 -47.33
CA GLY A 117 2.06 -31.43 -46.99
C GLY A 117 0.87 -31.95 -47.82
N ASN A 118 -0.15 -32.51 -47.17
CA ASN A 118 -1.44 -32.81 -47.81
C ASN A 118 -2.51 -31.72 -47.60
N GLY A 119 -2.09 -30.54 -47.12
CA GLY A 119 -2.93 -29.45 -46.61
C GLY A 119 -2.95 -29.48 -45.07
N LEU A 120 -2.74 -28.34 -44.43
CA LEU A 120 -2.73 -28.19 -42.98
C LEU A 120 -4.16 -28.32 -42.44
N THR A 121 -4.51 -29.50 -41.92
CA THR A 121 -5.90 -29.84 -41.60
C THR A 121 -6.43 -29.21 -40.32
N GLY A 122 -5.54 -28.69 -39.47
CA GLY A 122 -5.80 -28.15 -38.15
C GLY A 122 -6.24 -29.20 -37.12
N LYS A 123 -6.10 -30.50 -37.41
CA LYS A 123 -6.68 -31.61 -36.62
C LYS A 123 -5.64 -32.47 -35.89
N GLY A 124 -4.41 -31.96 -35.72
CA GLY A 124 -3.38 -32.58 -34.90
C GLY A 124 -2.22 -33.19 -35.67
N GLU A 125 -1.97 -32.73 -36.89
CA GLU A 125 -0.69 -32.93 -37.56
C GLU A 125 0.45 -32.18 -36.86
N ASP A 126 1.65 -32.80 -36.87
CA ASP A 126 2.88 -32.21 -36.38
C ASP A 126 3.58 -31.48 -37.52
N ILE A 127 4.13 -30.29 -37.25
CA ILE A 127 4.92 -29.54 -38.22
C ILE A 127 6.39 -29.71 -37.88
N HIS A 128 7.19 -30.13 -38.86
CA HIS A 128 8.59 -30.46 -38.68
C HIS A 128 9.48 -29.55 -39.52
N LEU A 129 10.48 -28.97 -38.87
CA LEU A 129 11.66 -28.39 -39.49
C LEU A 129 12.84 -29.35 -39.31
N ILE A 130 13.43 -29.79 -40.41
CA ILE A 130 14.51 -30.78 -40.44
C ILE A 130 15.69 -30.16 -41.17
N ASP A 131 16.90 -30.29 -40.62
CA ASP A 131 18.10 -29.75 -41.27
C ASP A 131 18.54 -30.56 -42.50
N ASP A 132 19.62 -30.12 -43.15
CA ASP A 132 20.20 -30.76 -44.34
C ASP A 132 20.86 -32.11 -44.04
N THR A 133 21.16 -32.41 -42.77
CA THR A 133 21.70 -33.69 -42.30
C THR A 133 20.60 -34.73 -42.00
N GLY A 134 19.36 -34.26 -41.80
CA GLY A 134 18.19 -35.08 -41.48
C GLY A 134 17.77 -35.02 -40.01
N ASP A 135 18.41 -34.18 -39.20
CA ASP A 135 18.06 -33.99 -37.79
C ASP A 135 16.89 -33.01 -37.64
N THR A 136 16.01 -33.26 -36.67
CA THR A 136 14.87 -32.35 -36.41
C THR A 136 15.35 -31.12 -35.65
N VAL A 137 15.17 -29.94 -36.24
CA VAL A 137 15.52 -28.65 -35.65
C VAL A 137 14.39 -28.11 -34.78
N ALA A 138 13.15 -28.18 -35.27
CA ALA A 138 11.97 -27.76 -34.53
C ALA A 138 10.79 -28.66 -34.87
N VAL A 139 9.93 -28.89 -33.88
CA VAL A 139 8.64 -29.55 -34.07
C VAL A 139 7.55 -28.76 -33.34
N VAL A 140 6.40 -28.57 -33.99
CA VAL A 140 5.21 -28.02 -33.33
C VAL A 140 4.10 -29.07 -33.40
N SER A 141 3.73 -29.56 -32.23
CA SER A 141 2.61 -30.49 -32.00
C SER A 141 1.50 -29.74 -31.27
N HIS A 142 0.43 -29.35 -31.97
CA HIS A 142 -0.70 -28.66 -31.34
C HIS A 142 -2.04 -29.35 -31.65
N THR A 143 -2.87 -29.57 -30.63
CA THR A 143 -4.19 -30.19 -30.76
C THR A 143 -5.24 -29.53 -29.85
N PRO A 144 -6.37 -29.03 -30.40
CA PRO A 144 -6.65 -28.72 -31.80
C PRO A 144 -6.05 -27.37 -32.22
N TRP A 145 -5.66 -27.22 -33.50
CA TRP A 145 -5.29 -25.93 -34.05
C TRP A 145 -6.53 -25.02 -34.16
N PRO A 146 -6.41 -23.70 -33.94
CA PRO A 146 -7.50 -22.79 -34.16
C PRO A 146 -7.87 -22.77 -35.66
N THR A 147 -9.17 -22.73 -35.97
CA THR A 147 -9.63 -22.57 -37.37
C THR A 147 -9.79 -21.09 -37.70
N LYS A 148 -9.50 -20.69 -38.95
CA LYS A 148 -9.68 -19.32 -39.48
C LYS A 148 -8.86 -18.24 -38.78
N GLN A 149 -7.74 -18.62 -38.18
CA GLN A 149 -6.71 -17.71 -37.66
C GLN A 149 -5.44 -18.52 -37.46
N SER A 150 -4.29 -17.86 -37.48
CA SER A 150 -3.03 -18.52 -37.19
C SER A 150 -2.84 -18.75 -35.69
N LEU A 151 -1.98 -19.70 -35.38
CA LEU A 151 -1.39 -19.89 -34.07
C LEU A 151 0.04 -19.34 -34.11
N VAL A 152 0.42 -18.61 -33.08
CA VAL A 152 1.68 -17.87 -33.08
C VAL A 152 2.41 -17.95 -31.75
N ARG A 153 3.73 -17.98 -31.83
CA ARG A 153 4.64 -18.01 -30.68
C ARG A 153 4.73 -16.62 -30.05
N HIS A 154 4.36 -16.49 -28.77
CA HIS A 154 4.34 -15.20 -28.07
C HIS A 154 4.99 -15.30 -26.67
N PRO A 155 6.12 -14.60 -26.42
CA PRO A 155 6.91 -13.79 -27.37
C PRO A 155 7.56 -14.66 -28.48
N PRO A 156 8.04 -14.08 -29.60
CA PRO A 156 8.53 -14.83 -30.78
C PRO A 156 9.67 -15.83 -30.53
N ASP A 157 10.39 -15.68 -29.42
CA ASP A 157 11.48 -16.54 -28.94
C ASP A 157 11.08 -17.46 -27.77
N GLY A 158 9.84 -17.39 -27.29
CA GLY A 158 9.31 -18.20 -26.19
C GLY A 158 8.74 -19.55 -26.63
N ASP A 159 8.36 -20.42 -25.69
CA ASP A 159 7.82 -21.76 -26.00
C ASP A 159 6.28 -21.82 -26.14
N GLU A 160 5.59 -20.72 -25.83
CA GLU A 160 4.13 -20.67 -25.78
C GLU A 160 3.53 -20.24 -27.13
N PHE A 161 2.57 -21.03 -27.63
CA PHE A 161 1.75 -20.69 -28.78
C PHE A 161 0.36 -20.22 -28.35
N VAL A 162 -0.08 -19.09 -28.88
CA VAL A 162 -1.41 -18.50 -28.63
C VAL A 162 -2.13 -18.23 -29.96
N PRO A 163 -3.48 -18.14 -29.99
CA PRO A 163 -4.18 -17.69 -31.18
C PRO A 163 -3.80 -16.26 -31.56
N HIS A 164 -3.51 -16.00 -32.84
CA HIS A 164 -3.00 -14.69 -33.29
C HIS A 164 -3.92 -13.53 -32.95
N LYS A 165 -5.24 -13.74 -32.99
CA LYS A 165 -6.21 -12.72 -32.59
C LYS A 165 -6.05 -12.25 -31.14
N THR A 166 -5.53 -13.11 -30.27
CA THR A 166 -5.26 -12.81 -28.85
C THR A 166 -3.92 -12.09 -28.69
N ALA A 167 -2.91 -12.43 -29.49
CA ALA A 167 -1.60 -11.76 -29.51
C ALA A 167 -1.62 -10.40 -30.23
N SER A 168 -2.58 -10.19 -31.14
CA SER A 168 -2.68 -9.00 -31.98
C SER A 168 -3.48 -7.88 -31.32
N THR A 169 -2.85 -6.71 -31.13
CA THR A 169 -3.50 -5.47 -30.65
C THR A 169 -4.58 -4.94 -31.61
N ILE A 170 -4.48 -5.26 -32.90
CA ILE A 170 -5.47 -4.92 -33.94
C ILE A 170 -6.46 -6.06 -34.25
N LYS A 171 -6.42 -7.17 -33.48
CA LYS A 171 -7.26 -8.36 -33.69
C LYS A 171 -7.14 -8.99 -35.08
N ALA A 172 -5.99 -8.84 -35.75
CA ALA A 172 -5.72 -9.51 -37.01
C ALA A 172 -5.75 -11.04 -36.83
N LEU A 173 -6.13 -11.76 -37.89
CA LEU A 173 -6.28 -13.22 -37.85
C LEU A 173 -4.97 -13.95 -38.14
N PHE A 174 -3.98 -13.30 -38.76
CA PHE A 174 -2.64 -13.84 -39.07
C PHE A 174 -1.69 -12.69 -39.49
N SER A 175 -0.37 -12.95 -39.50
CA SER A 175 0.66 -11.97 -39.88
C SER A 175 1.87 -12.56 -40.64
N PRO A 176 1.68 -13.26 -41.77
CA PRO A 176 2.81 -13.85 -42.49
C PRO A 176 3.83 -12.78 -42.90
N GLY A 177 5.10 -13.06 -42.61
CA GLY A 177 6.24 -12.24 -42.98
C GLY A 177 6.43 -10.98 -42.14
N HIS A 178 5.78 -10.91 -40.98
CA HIS A 178 5.84 -9.78 -40.06
C HIS A 178 6.00 -10.29 -38.62
N THR A 179 6.71 -9.53 -37.78
CA THR A 179 6.43 -9.57 -36.33
C THR A 179 4.95 -9.27 -36.12
N HIS A 180 4.33 -9.80 -35.08
CA HIS A 180 3.03 -9.29 -34.63
C HIS A 180 3.06 -7.77 -34.65
N ILE A 181 2.14 -7.16 -35.41
CA ILE A 181 2.17 -5.75 -35.77
C ILE A 181 3.14 -5.57 -36.96
N ILE A 182 2.63 -5.09 -38.12
CA ILE A 182 3.51 -4.38 -39.09
C ILE A 182 4.42 -3.55 -38.21
N PRO A 183 5.75 -3.70 -38.26
CA PRO A 183 6.57 -2.70 -37.66
C PRO A 183 6.10 -1.41 -38.34
N LYS A 184 5.35 -0.57 -37.59
CA LYS A 184 5.84 0.78 -37.32
C LYS A 184 7.34 0.58 -37.36
N PRO A 185 8.03 1.02 -38.44
CA PRO A 185 9.45 0.78 -38.52
C PRO A 185 9.96 1.21 -37.16
N ASP A 186 10.85 0.44 -36.51
CA ASP A 186 11.40 0.76 -35.19
C ASP A 186 12.23 2.06 -35.25
N TYR A 187 11.78 3.07 -35.98
CA TYR A 187 11.82 4.45 -35.57
C TYR A 187 11.29 4.50 -34.15
N PRO A 188 12.17 4.82 -33.20
CA PRO A 188 11.76 5.18 -31.86
C PRO A 188 11.15 6.58 -31.90
N LEU A 189 10.24 6.87 -32.85
CA LEU A 189 9.59 8.15 -33.06
C LEU A 189 8.09 7.99 -32.84
N PHE A 190 7.57 8.73 -31.89
CA PHE A 190 6.19 8.62 -31.42
C PHE A 190 5.49 9.96 -31.50
N ILE A 191 4.21 9.96 -31.81
CA ILE A 191 3.33 11.09 -31.49
C ILE A 191 3.13 11.06 -29.97
N SER A 192 3.62 12.07 -29.26
CA SER A 192 3.62 12.14 -27.79
C SER A 192 2.42 12.91 -27.25
N GLU A 193 1.97 13.95 -27.94
CA GLU A 193 0.91 14.83 -27.46
C GLU A 193 0.12 15.45 -28.62
N VAL A 194 -1.19 15.61 -28.40
CA VAL A 194 -2.10 16.23 -29.38
C VAL A 194 -3.09 17.15 -28.67
N LEU A 195 -3.18 18.41 -29.11
CA LEU A 195 -4.24 19.35 -28.73
C LEU A 195 -5.13 19.67 -29.94
N ALA A 196 -6.37 19.16 -29.91
CA ALA A 196 -7.35 19.34 -30.98
C ALA A 196 -8.43 20.40 -30.68
N ASP A 197 -8.63 20.75 -29.39
CA ASP A 197 -9.60 21.76 -28.97
C ASP A 197 -8.94 22.66 -27.91
N PRO A 198 -8.22 23.72 -28.31
CA PRO A 198 -7.55 24.61 -27.38
C PRO A 198 -8.54 25.27 -26.41
N PRO A 199 -8.19 25.41 -25.11
CA PRO A 199 -9.00 26.14 -24.12
C PRO A 199 -9.43 27.53 -24.58
N SER A 200 -10.47 28.08 -23.96
CA SER A 200 -10.89 29.45 -24.21
C SER A 200 -9.94 30.48 -23.59
N ALA A 201 -9.93 31.70 -24.13
CA ALA A 201 -9.09 32.82 -23.68
C ALA A 201 -7.58 32.52 -23.80
N LEU A 202 -6.73 33.35 -23.20
CA LEU A 202 -5.27 33.20 -23.27
C LEU A 202 -4.76 31.85 -22.70
N ALA A 203 -5.56 31.16 -21.90
CA ALA A 203 -5.24 29.81 -21.43
C ALA A 203 -5.15 28.76 -22.57
N GLY A 204 -5.69 29.07 -23.75
CA GLY A 204 -5.55 28.22 -24.94
C GLY A 204 -4.62 28.78 -26.01
N ASP A 205 -3.84 29.82 -25.70
CA ASP A 205 -2.74 30.28 -26.55
C ASP A 205 -1.56 29.30 -26.38
N ALA A 206 -1.65 28.17 -27.09
CA ALA A 206 -0.68 27.08 -26.99
C ALA A 206 0.62 27.43 -27.71
N ASN A 207 0.56 28.24 -28.78
CA ASN A 207 1.73 28.66 -29.54
C ASN A 207 2.48 29.86 -28.92
N ARG A 208 1.91 30.49 -27.88
CA ARG A 208 2.51 31.59 -27.11
C ARG A 208 2.82 32.82 -27.98
N ASP A 209 1.97 33.13 -28.95
CA ASP A 209 2.10 34.32 -29.78
C ASP A 209 1.37 35.55 -29.21
N GLY A 210 0.69 35.37 -28.07
CA GLY A 210 -0.04 36.39 -27.34
C GLY A 210 -1.52 36.50 -27.74
N ARG A 211 -2.02 35.58 -28.58
CA ARG A 211 -3.43 35.47 -28.96
C ARG A 211 -3.85 34.02 -28.98
N ARG A 212 -5.07 33.77 -28.50
CA ARG A 212 -5.72 32.47 -28.69
C ARG A 212 -6.56 32.48 -29.97
N ASP A 213 -6.23 31.58 -30.88
CA ASP A 213 -6.98 31.16 -32.06
C ASP A 213 -7.54 29.73 -31.87
N THR A 214 -8.53 29.32 -32.67
CA THR A 214 -9.10 27.96 -32.54
C THR A 214 -8.27 26.94 -33.28
N TYR A 215 -7.61 27.33 -34.36
CA TYR A 215 -6.90 26.44 -35.27
C TYR A 215 -5.39 26.66 -35.20
N GLU A 216 -4.92 27.89 -35.03
CA GLU A 216 -3.48 28.16 -34.97
C GLU A 216 -2.83 27.62 -33.69
N ASP A 217 -3.62 27.43 -32.62
CA ASP A 217 -3.19 26.87 -31.33
C ASP A 217 -3.40 25.35 -31.20
N GLU A 218 -3.97 24.70 -32.20
CA GLU A 218 -3.93 23.23 -32.28
C GLU A 218 -2.48 22.79 -32.47
N PHE A 219 -2.08 21.67 -31.86
CA PHE A 219 -0.75 21.13 -32.06
C PHE A 219 -0.68 19.61 -32.05
N ILE A 220 0.36 19.09 -32.71
CA ILE A 220 0.83 17.71 -32.64
C ILE A 220 2.31 17.72 -32.28
N GLU A 221 2.69 16.92 -31.29
CA GLU A 221 4.07 16.76 -30.84
C GLU A 221 4.63 15.38 -31.17
N LEU A 222 5.90 15.34 -31.58
CA LEU A 222 6.67 14.13 -31.82
C LEU A 222 7.79 13.98 -30.79
N TYR A 223 8.07 12.76 -30.35
CA TYR A 223 9.16 12.39 -29.44
C TYR A 223 10.06 11.31 -30.04
N ASN A 224 11.38 11.54 -30.05
CA ASN A 224 12.38 10.55 -30.43
C ASN A 224 12.93 9.81 -29.20
N ALA A 225 12.43 8.62 -28.91
CA ALA A 225 12.90 7.72 -27.87
C ALA A 225 14.21 6.98 -28.21
N GLY A 226 14.79 7.26 -29.38
CA GLY A 226 15.98 6.58 -29.88
C GLY A 226 17.29 7.12 -29.34
N SER A 227 18.36 6.39 -29.64
CA SER A 227 19.73 6.83 -29.38
C SER A 227 20.36 7.63 -30.52
N GLU A 228 19.71 7.71 -31.69
CA GLU A 228 20.23 8.37 -32.89
C GLU A 228 19.29 9.48 -33.43
N PRO A 229 19.83 10.55 -34.04
CA PRO A 229 19.01 11.59 -34.66
C PRO A 229 18.20 11.05 -35.84
N ILE A 230 16.93 11.46 -35.97
CA ILE A 230 16.05 11.05 -37.06
C ILE A 230 15.79 12.22 -38.00
N SER A 231 16.06 12.04 -39.29
CA SER A 231 15.69 13.01 -40.33
C SER A 231 14.23 12.81 -40.73
N LEU A 232 13.44 13.88 -40.61
CA LEU A 232 12.03 13.91 -41.03
C LEU A 232 11.86 14.49 -42.44
N ALA A 233 12.94 14.66 -43.20
CA ALA A 233 12.91 15.29 -44.52
C ALA A 233 11.86 14.65 -45.44
N GLY A 234 10.84 15.43 -45.81
CA GLY A 234 9.77 14.98 -46.71
C GLY A 234 8.67 14.13 -46.07
N TRP A 235 8.79 13.79 -44.78
CA TRP A 235 7.76 13.09 -44.02
C TRP A 235 6.51 13.95 -43.86
N ARG A 236 5.38 13.30 -43.60
CA ARG A 236 4.05 13.92 -43.55
C ARG A 236 3.38 13.71 -42.20
N LEU A 237 2.75 14.75 -41.66
CA LEU A 237 2.01 14.72 -40.39
C LEU A 237 0.67 15.47 -40.52
N GLY A 238 -0.43 14.87 -40.07
CA GLY A 238 -1.75 15.52 -40.08
C GLY A 238 -2.92 14.52 -40.01
N ASP A 239 -4.13 15.00 -40.27
CA ASP A 239 -5.35 14.18 -40.24
C ASP A 239 -5.49 13.23 -41.46
N SER A 240 -6.19 12.12 -41.26
CA SER A 240 -6.33 11.00 -42.21
C SER A 240 -7.30 11.24 -43.37
N THR A 241 -8.07 12.32 -43.37
CA THR A 241 -9.17 12.48 -44.33
C THR A 241 -8.69 12.88 -45.72
N ALA A 242 -7.45 13.38 -45.85
CA ALA A 242 -6.79 13.61 -47.13
C ALA A 242 -5.24 13.67 -46.98
N PRO A 243 -4.48 12.60 -47.33
CA PRO A 243 -3.01 12.61 -47.31
C PRO A 243 -2.34 13.71 -48.16
N LYS A 244 -3.10 14.38 -49.03
CA LYS A 244 -2.65 15.53 -49.83
C LYS A 244 -2.60 16.85 -49.06
N ASN A 245 -3.26 16.93 -47.91
CA ASN A 245 -3.35 18.13 -47.08
C ASN A 245 -2.54 18.02 -45.77
N SER A 246 -1.71 16.98 -45.61
CA SER A 246 -0.83 16.86 -44.45
C SER A 246 0.36 17.80 -44.55
N PHE A 247 0.80 18.32 -43.40
CA PHE A 247 2.03 19.09 -43.28
C PHE A 247 3.21 18.23 -43.73
N GLN A 248 4.08 18.79 -44.57
CA GLN A 248 5.29 18.11 -45.03
C GLN A 248 6.52 18.77 -44.40
N PHE A 249 7.30 17.99 -43.65
CA PHE A 249 8.51 18.46 -43.01
C PHE A 249 9.57 18.89 -44.05
N PRO A 250 10.25 20.04 -43.83
CA PRO A 250 11.28 20.53 -44.74
C PRO A 250 12.53 19.63 -44.73
N ALA A 251 13.37 19.78 -45.75
CA ALA A 251 14.55 18.92 -45.94
C ALA A 251 15.58 18.96 -44.80
N ASN A 252 15.54 19.98 -43.93
CA ASN A 252 16.43 20.15 -42.79
C ASN A 252 15.78 19.77 -41.45
N ALA A 253 14.57 19.18 -41.45
CA ALA A 253 13.92 18.73 -40.22
C ALA A 253 14.63 17.49 -39.66
N VAL A 254 15.20 17.64 -38.47
CA VAL A 254 15.89 16.57 -37.73
C VAL A 254 15.46 16.63 -36.28
N ILE A 255 15.13 15.48 -35.69
CA ILE A 255 14.83 15.33 -34.26
C ILE A 255 15.95 14.55 -33.59
N GLU A 256 16.61 15.19 -32.61
CA GLU A 256 17.72 14.59 -31.86
C GLU A 256 17.24 13.48 -30.91
N PRO A 257 18.12 12.55 -30.49
CA PRO A 257 17.81 11.55 -29.45
C PRO A 257 17.20 12.18 -28.20
N GLY A 258 16.13 11.59 -27.67
CA GLY A 258 15.44 12.05 -26.46
C GLY A 258 14.81 13.45 -26.58
N SER A 259 14.69 14.01 -27.78
CA SER A 259 14.17 15.36 -28.02
C SER A 259 12.76 15.34 -28.63
N TYR A 260 12.13 16.52 -28.67
CA TYR A 260 10.78 16.73 -29.19
C TYR A 260 10.76 17.65 -30.41
N ILE A 261 9.69 17.58 -31.21
CA ILE A 261 9.33 18.57 -32.23
C ILE A 261 7.84 18.86 -32.14
N VAL A 262 7.45 20.13 -32.28
CA VAL A 262 6.03 20.55 -32.25
C VAL A 262 5.61 21.10 -33.61
N LEU A 263 4.44 20.66 -34.10
CA LEU A 263 3.74 21.26 -35.22
C LEU A 263 2.48 21.98 -34.69
N PHE A 264 2.42 23.30 -34.84
CA PHE A 264 1.21 24.09 -34.62
C PHE A 264 0.40 24.28 -35.90
N GLY A 265 -0.89 24.56 -35.78
CA GLY A 265 -1.72 24.89 -36.94
C GLY A 265 -1.27 26.18 -37.66
N GLY A 266 -0.74 27.17 -36.94
CA GLY A 266 -0.35 28.46 -37.52
C GLY A 266 0.29 29.41 -36.52
N GLY A 267 0.06 30.71 -36.70
CA GLY A 267 0.52 31.77 -35.77
C GLY A 267 2.01 32.10 -35.87
N ASN A 268 2.52 32.81 -34.85
CA ASN A 268 3.96 33.10 -34.72
C ASN A 268 4.53 32.52 -33.41
N PRO A 269 4.75 31.19 -33.33
CA PRO A 269 5.15 30.55 -32.09
C PRO A 269 6.41 31.16 -31.48
N SER A 270 6.42 31.36 -30.17
CA SER A 270 7.55 31.99 -29.47
C SER A 270 7.90 31.31 -28.14
N GLY A 271 9.18 31.35 -27.75
CA GLY A 271 9.62 30.87 -26.43
C GLY A 271 9.78 29.34 -26.28
N PHE A 272 9.95 28.60 -27.37
CA PHE A 272 10.23 27.15 -27.35
C PHE A 272 11.72 26.86 -27.48
N THR A 273 12.19 25.85 -26.74
CA THR A 273 13.59 25.37 -26.79
C THR A 273 13.79 24.21 -27.77
N VAL A 274 12.70 23.66 -28.31
CA VAL A 274 12.69 22.59 -29.31
C VAL A 274 12.35 23.15 -30.70
N PRO A 275 12.63 22.43 -31.80
CA PRO A 275 12.19 22.85 -33.12
C PRO A 275 10.65 22.92 -33.19
N VAL A 276 10.14 24.04 -33.70
CA VAL A 276 8.72 24.29 -33.90
C VAL A 276 8.44 24.58 -35.37
N TYR A 277 7.35 24.01 -35.87
CA TYR A 277 6.81 24.24 -37.21
C TYR A 277 5.38 24.74 -37.12
N THR A 278 4.94 25.43 -38.17
CA THR A 278 3.56 25.90 -38.34
C THR A 278 3.03 25.42 -39.68
N ASP A 279 1.78 25.02 -39.72
CA ASP A 279 1.06 24.75 -40.96
C ASP A 279 0.40 26.02 -41.53
N ASP A 280 -0.50 25.90 -42.51
CA ASP A 280 -1.14 27.00 -43.23
C ASP A 280 -2.33 27.67 -42.51
N GLY A 281 -2.30 27.69 -41.17
CA GLY A 281 -3.32 28.27 -40.29
C GLY A 281 -4.19 27.23 -39.58
N LYS A 282 -4.03 25.94 -39.91
CA LYS A 282 -4.65 24.79 -39.27
C LYS A 282 -3.85 23.53 -39.61
N ILE A 283 -3.87 22.51 -38.74
CA ILE A 283 -3.23 21.23 -39.05
C ILE A 283 -4.16 20.42 -39.96
N GLY A 284 -3.73 20.14 -41.18
CA GLY A 284 -4.55 19.38 -42.14
C GLY A 284 -5.84 20.11 -42.51
N ASN A 285 -7.00 19.51 -42.25
CA ASN A 285 -8.29 20.19 -42.44
C ASN A 285 -8.79 20.93 -41.19
N GLY A 286 -8.00 20.93 -40.11
CA GLY A 286 -8.35 21.35 -38.75
C GLY A 286 -8.68 20.13 -37.89
N LEU A 287 -8.08 20.01 -36.70
CA LEU A 287 -8.38 18.94 -35.77
C LEU A 287 -9.76 19.21 -35.16
N THR A 288 -10.70 18.28 -35.30
CA THR A 288 -12.11 18.55 -34.96
C THR A 288 -12.50 18.06 -33.56
N GLY A 289 -11.66 17.24 -32.93
CA GLY A 289 -11.92 16.56 -31.67
C GLY A 289 -13.07 15.55 -31.76
N LYS A 290 -13.47 15.08 -32.94
CA LYS A 290 -14.68 14.27 -33.17
C LYS A 290 -14.39 12.85 -33.67
N GLY A 291 -13.17 12.37 -33.47
CA GLY A 291 -12.78 10.99 -33.81
C GLY A 291 -11.98 10.89 -35.10
N GLU A 292 -11.36 11.98 -35.56
CA GLU A 292 -10.37 11.93 -36.62
C GLU A 292 -9.15 11.08 -36.25
N LYS A 293 -8.50 10.50 -37.27
CA LYS A 293 -7.26 9.72 -37.15
C LYS A 293 -6.09 10.63 -37.52
N ILE A 294 -5.07 10.71 -36.67
CA ILE A 294 -3.83 11.46 -36.94
C ILE A 294 -2.76 10.49 -37.38
N LEU A 295 -2.08 10.77 -38.50
CA LEU A 295 -1.04 9.91 -39.05
C LEU A 295 0.28 10.66 -39.18
N LEU A 296 1.35 9.99 -38.76
CA LEU A 296 2.73 10.28 -39.14
C LEU A 296 3.16 9.29 -40.22
N ILE A 297 3.58 9.78 -41.38
CA ILE A 297 3.92 8.98 -42.56
C ILE A 297 5.32 9.35 -43.04
N ASP A 298 6.18 8.36 -43.32
CA ASP A 298 7.52 8.61 -43.85
C ASP A 298 7.50 9.08 -45.33
N ASN A 299 8.66 9.44 -45.87
CA ASN A 299 8.78 9.88 -47.26
C ASN A 299 8.52 8.75 -48.29
N ASN A 300 8.46 7.49 -47.87
CA ASN A 300 8.14 6.33 -48.71
C ASN A 300 6.64 5.96 -48.65
N GLY A 301 5.87 6.60 -47.78
CA GLY A 301 4.44 6.34 -47.60
C GLY A 301 4.11 5.33 -46.51
N HIS A 302 5.07 4.92 -45.67
CA HIS A 302 4.83 4.03 -44.54
C HIS A 302 4.26 4.78 -43.34
N GLU A 303 3.25 4.20 -42.68
CA GLU A 303 2.72 4.71 -41.40
C GLU A 303 3.75 4.46 -40.29
N ILE A 304 4.20 5.55 -39.66
CA ILE A 304 5.17 5.52 -38.56
C ILE A 304 4.45 5.53 -37.23
N ASP A 305 3.45 6.38 -37.04
CA ASP A 305 2.63 6.35 -35.83
C ASP A 305 1.23 6.87 -36.12
N VAL A 306 0.30 6.47 -35.28
CA VAL A 306 -1.11 6.78 -35.43
C VAL A 306 -1.74 7.12 -34.09
N VAL A 307 -2.61 8.13 -34.10
CA VAL A 307 -3.52 8.42 -32.99
C VAL A 307 -4.96 8.24 -33.44
N GLU A 308 -5.64 7.27 -32.84
CA GLU A 308 -7.09 7.06 -32.95
C GLU A 308 -7.66 7.09 -31.54
N HIS A 309 -8.43 8.13 -31.20
CA HIS A 309 -9.04 8.27 -29.88
C HIS A 309 -10.51 8.69 -29.98
N THR A 310 -11.40 8.04 -29.23
CA THR A 310 -12.83 8.42 -29.14
C THR A 310 -13.36 8.14 -27.73
N PRO A 311 -13.92 9.14 -27.01
CA PRO A 311 -14.01 10.56 -27.36
C PRO A 311 -12.68 11.30 -27.17
N TRP A 312 -12.38 12.30 -28.01
CA TRP A 312 -11.24 13.20 -27.75
C TRP A 312 -11.53 14.09 -26.52
N PRO A 313 -10.52 14.40 -25.70
CA PRO A 313 -10.70 15.37 -24.63
C PRO A 313 -10.95 16.77 -25.20
N SER A 314 -11.84 17.53 -24.56
CA SER A 314 -12.07 18.95 -24.90
C SER A 314 -11.25 19.85 -23.98
N LYS A 315 -10.77 20.99 -24.50
CA LYS A 315 -10.02 22.01 -23.74
C LYS A 315 -8.78 21.50 -23.00
N GLN A 316 -8.15 20.44 -23.49
CA GLN A 316 -6.86 19.92 -23.01
C GLN A 316 -6.29 18.98 -24.06
N SER A 317 -4.99 18.75 -24.02
CA SER A 317 -4.34 17.78 -24.89
C SER A 317 -4.56 16.35 -24.41
N LEU A 318 -4.40 15.43 -25.35
CA LEU A 318 -4.27 14.00 -25.12
C LEU A 318 -2.78 13.65 -25.16
N VAL A 319 -2.31 12.90 -24.17
CA VAL A 319 -0.90 12.61 -23.91
C VAL A 319 -0.65 11.12 -23.92
N ARG A 320 0.47 10.70 -24.50
CA ARG A 320 0.97 9.33 -24.43
C ARG A 320 1.87 9.19 -23.18
N ASN A 321 1.51 8.32 -22.24
CA ASN A 321 2.27 8.12 -21.00
C ASN A 321 2.65 6.64 -20.78
N PRO A 322 3.94 6.26 -20.81
CA PRO A 322 5.10 7.09 -21.18
C PRO A 322 5.09 7.55 -22.67
N PRO A 323 5.86 8.58 -23.05
CA PRO A 323 5.81 9.19 -24.40
C PRO A 323 6.31 8.28 -25.53
N ASP A 324 6.96 7.16 -25.20
CA ASP A 324 7.58 6.17 -26.11
C ASP A 324 6.68 4.95 -26.39
N GLY A 325 5.36 5.15 -26.45
CA GLY A 325 4.42 4.08 -26.81
C GLY A 325 3.40 3.73 -25.72
N GLY A 326 3.36 4.48 -24.62
CA GLY A 326 2.41 4.28 -23.53
C GLY A 326 0.94 4.54 -23.87
N ALA A 327 0.09 4.41 -22.85
CA ALA A 327 -1.35 4.61 -22.99
C ALA A 327 -1.69 6.09 -23.23
N TRP A 328 -2.72 6.35 -24.03
CA TRP A 328 -3.28 7.69 -24.20
C TRP A 328 -4.13 8.07 -23.00
N VAL A 329 -3.81 9.20 -22.39
CA VAL A 329 -4.51 9.74 -21.22
C VAL A 329 -4.68 11.26 -21.37
N PRO A 330 -5.74 11.88 -20.83
CA PRO A 330 -5.86 13.34 -20.84
C PRO A 330 -4.69 13.98 -20.08
N HIS A 331 -4.11 15.06 -20.59
CA HIS A 331 -2.92 15.70 -20.02
C HIS A 331 -3.05 16.01 -18.52
N LYS A 332 -4.24 16.43 -18.07
CA LYS A 332 -4.53 16.66 -16.63
C LYS A 332 -4.25 15.45 -15.73
N THR A 333 -4.30 14.23 -16.25
CA THR A 333 -4.11 13.00 -15.46
C THR A 333 -2.65 12.70 -15.17
N VAL A 334 -1.72 13.30 -15.93
CA VAL A 334 -0.28 13.09 -15.81
C VAL A 334 0.49 14.38 -15.52
N SER A 335 -0.17 15.52 -15.65
CA SER A 335 0.36 16.84 -15.32
C SER A 335 0.45 17.05 -13.80
N THR A 336 1.64 17.35 -13.30
CA THR A 336 1.87 17.76 -11.91
C THR A 336 1.52 19.23 -11.65
N THR A 337 1.29 20.02 -12.70
CA THR A 337 1.04 21.48 -12.65
C THR A 337 -0.39 21.87 -13.02
N LYS A 338 -1.29 20.90 -13.21
CA LYS A 338 -2.65 21.10 -13.77
C LYS A 338 -2.68 21.77 -15.15
N ALA A 339 -1.54 21.92 -15.83
CA ALA A 339 -1.47 22.41 -17.20
C ALA A 339 -2.39 21.58 -18.11
N LEU A 340 -3.03 22.26 -19.07
CA LEU A 340 -3.97 21.64 -20.01
C LEU A 340 -3.25 21.01 -21.20
N PHE A 341 -1.99 21.37 -21.42
CA PHE A 341 -1.12 20.89 -22.49
C PHE A 341 0.35 21.29 -22.21
N SER A 342 1.32 20.65 -22.87
CA SER A 342 2.76 20.87 -22.68
C SER A 342 3.61 20.88 -23.97
N PRO A 343 3.29 21.70 -24.99
CA PRO A 343 4.04 21.68 -26.24
C PRO A 343 5.52 21.99 -26.03
N GLY A 344 6.37 21.14 -26.58
CA GLY A 344 7.83 21.26 -26.62
C GLY A 344 8.54 20.87 -25.33
N HIS A 345 7.85 20.16 -24.44
CA HIS A 345 8.38 19.72 -23.15
C HIS A 345 7.96 18.28 -22.87
N THR A 346 8.68 17.59 -21.98
CA THR A 346 8.11 16.43 -21.29
C THR A 346 6.81 16.87 -20.59
N HIS A 347 5.79 16.02 -20.48
CA HIS A 347 4.53 16.30 -19.73
C HIS A 347 4.76 16.73 -18.26
N ILE A 348 6.02 16.61 -17.82
CA ILE A 348 6.66 17.30 -16.72
C ILE A 348 7.42 18.49 -17.33
N ILE A 349 6.89 19.72 -17.30
CA ILE A 349 7.69 20.90 -17.65
C ILE A 349 8.93 20.86 -16.75
N PRO A 350 10.18 20.85 -17.25
CA PRO A 350 11.32 21.18 -16.42
C PRO A 350 11.21 22.69 -16.18
N LYS A 351 10.43 23.02 -15.15
CA LYS A 351 10.68 24.15 -14.26
C LYS A 351 12.20 24.19 -14.09
N PRO A 352 12.90 25.33 -14.30
CA PRO A 352 14.31 25.39 -13.90
C PRO A 352 14.37 24.81 -12.49
N ASP A 353 15.19 23.77 -12.26
CA ASP A 353 15.20 22.90 -11.06
C ASP A 353 15.48 23.71 -9.78
N TYR A 354 14.58 24.61 -9.45
CA TYR A 354 14.45 25.26 -8.18
C TYR A 354 13.51 24.34 -7.44
N PRO A 355 14.02 23.65 -6.40
CA PRO A 355 13.19 22.88 -5.50
C PRO A 355 12.42 23.87 -4.59
N LEU A 356 11.71 24.83 -5.19
CA LEU A 356 11.00 25.91 -4.52
C LEU A 356 9.54 25.87 -4.97
N PHE A 357 8.63 25.68 -4.03
CA PHE A 357 7.22 25.46 -4.28
C PHE A 357 6.39 26.49 -3.51
N ILE A 358 5.26 26.90 -4.08
CA ILE A 358 4.18 27.50 -3.30
C ILE A 358 3.57 26.34 -2.49
N SER A 359 3.76 26.38 -1.18
CA SER A 359 3.40 25.28 -0.28
C SER A 359 2.01 25.46 0.33
N GLU A 360 1.60 26.69 0.64
CA GLU A 360 0.33 26.96 1.31
C GLU A 360 -0.22 28.34 0.93
N VAL A 361 -1.53 28.46 0.73
CA VAL A 361 -2.21 29.74 0.43
C VAL A 361 -3.54 29.87 1.15
N LEU A 362 -3.78 31.03 1.74
CA LEU A 362 -5.04 31.42 2.38
C LEU A 362 -5.59 32.71 1.76
N ALA A 363 -6.77 32.63 1.13
CA ALA A 363 -7.43 33.73 0.42
C ALA A 363 -8.68 34.30 1.14
N ASP A 364 -9.17 33.63 2.18
CA ASP A 364 -10.32 34.09 2.98
C ASP A 364 -10.13 33.62 4.42
N PRO A 365 -9.39 34.38 5.26
CA PRO A 365 -9.10 34.01 6.63
C PRO A 365 -10.37 33.83 7.48
N PRO A 366 -10.42 32.90 8.45
CA PRO A 366 -11.58 32.72 9.31
C PRO A 366 -12.11 34.00 9.96
N LEU A 367 -13.37 33.97 10.38
CA LEU A 367 -13.97 35.07 11.12
C LEU A 367 -13.44 35.08 12.58
N ARG A 368 -13.37 36.26 13.21
CA ARG A 368 -12.92 36.48 14.60
C ARG A 368 -11.41 36.25 14.80
N LEU A 369 -10.91 36.20 16.04
CA LEU A 369 -9.46 36.12 16.37
C LEU A 369 -8.75 34.89 15.77
N ALA A 370 -9.49 33.83 15.43
CA ALA A 370 -8.94 32.68 14.69
C ALA A 370 -8.52 33.01 13.25
N GLY A 371 -8.88 34.18 12.72
CA GLY A 371 -8.42 34.68 11.42
C GLY A 371 -7.31 35.71 11.49
N ASP A 372 -6.80 36.05 12.68
CA ASP A 372 -5.56 36.83 12.86
C ASP A 372 -4.37 35.87 12.64
N VAL A 373 -4.09 35.60 11.37
CA VAL A 373 -3.11 34.59 10.94
C VAL A 373 -1.69 35.17 11.01
N ASN A 374 -1.56 36.49 10.86
CA ASN A 374 -0.29 37.19 11.00
C ASN A 374 0.13 37.42 12.47
N ARG A 375 -0.78 37.20 13.44
CA ARG A 375 -0.56 37.30 14.89
C ARG A 375 -0.15 38.69 15.35
N ASP A 376 -0.70 39.72 14.73
CA ASP A 376 -0.43 41.11 15.12
C ASP A 376 -1.45 41.65 16.14
N GLY A 377 -2.45 40.82 16.50
CA GLY A 377 -3.49 41.13 17.46
C GLY A 377 -4.74 41.75 16.83
N GLN A 378 -4.79 41.86 15.50
CA GLN A 378 -5.94 42.36 14.75
C GLN A 378 -6.27 41.45 13.58
N ARG A 379 -7.50 40.97 13.52
CA ARG A 379 -8.00 40.26 12.33
C ARG A 379 -8.46 41.25 11.27
N ASP A 380 -7.81 41.25 10.11
CA ASP A 380 -8.18 41.93 8.87
C ASP A 380 -8.50 40.90 7.77
N THR A 381 -9.31 41.26 6.78
CA THR A 381 -9.67 40.31 5.71
C THR A 381 -8.55 40.14 4.69
N TYR A 382 -7.80 41.20 4.43
CA TYR A 382 -6.78 41.23 3.39
C TYR A 382 -5.38 41.16 3.97
N GLU A 383 -5.14 41.74 5.15
CA GLU A 383 -3.80 41.70 5.76
C GLU A 383 -3.43 40.30 6.28
N ASP A 384 -4.43 39.48 6.63
CA ASP A 384 -4.26 38.10 7.10
C ASP A 384 -4.30 37.03 5.99
N GLU A 385 -4.51 37.43 4.73
CA GLU A 385 -4.26 36.55 3.58
C GLU A 385 -2.76 36.25 3.51
N PHE A 386 -2.40 35.02 3.12
CA PHE A 386 -0.99 34.68 2.96
C PHE A 386 -0.70 33.72 1.80
N ILE A 387 0.53 33.82 1.30
CA ILE A 387 1.16 32.84 0.42
C ILE A 387 2.47 32.38 1.05
N GLU A 388 2.66 31.08 1.14
CA GLU A 388 3.87 30.45 1.65
C GLU A 388 4.67 29.78 0.53
N LEU A 389 5.99 29.94 0.61
CA LEU A 389 6.96 29.23 -0.22
C LEU A 389 7.78 28.24 0.62
N TYR A 390 8.03 27.05 0.07
CA TYR A 390 8.91 26.03 0.66
C TYR A 390 10.07 25.69 -0.26
N ASN A 391 11.29 25.76 0.27
CA ASN A 391 12.49 25.30 -0.43
C ASN A 391 12.79 23.83 -0.06
N ALA A 392 12.36 22.88 -0.89
CA ALA A 392 12.69 21.47 -0.78
C ALA A 392 14.18 21.15 -1.11
N GLY A 393 14.95 22.14 -1.53
CA GLY A 393 16.34 21.99 -1.89
C GLY A 393 17.29 21.96 -0.72
N SER A 394 18.48 21.44 -0.99
CA SER A 394 19.61 21.41 -0.04
C SER A 394 20.44 22.71 -0.04
N VAL A 395 20.11 23.70 -0.88
CA VAL A 395 20.82 24.98 -1.02
C VAL A 395 19.91 26.18 -0.77
N PRO A 396 20.40 27.26 -0.12
CA PRO A 396 19.64 28.49 0.02
C PRO A 396 19.33 29.10 -1.36
N ILE A 397 18.12 29.59 -1.57
CA ILE A 397 17.69 30.24 -2.81
C ILE A 397 17.53 31.73 -2.56
N SER A 398 18.18 32.55 -3.38
CA SER A 398 17.98 34.00 -3.38
C SER A 398 16.69 34.33 -4.12
N LEU A 399 15.73 34.93 -3.42
CA LEU A 399 14.48 35.42 -3.98
C LEU A 399 14.59 36.89 -4.43
N ALA A 400 15.72 37.56 -4.20
CA ALA A 400 15.88 38.98 -4.48
C ALA A 400 15.43 39.36 -5.90
N GLY A 401 14.41 40.22 -5.99
CA GLY A 401 13.82 40.72 -7.22
C GLY A 401 12.73 39.85 -7.84
N TRP A 402 12.54 38.61 -7.37
CA TRP A 402 11.50 37.69 -7.84
C TRP A 402 10.11 38.25 -7.49
N ARG A 403 9.10 37.81 -8.23
CA ARG A 403 7.73 38.31 -8.15
C ARG A 403 6.77 37.20 -7.72
N LEU A 404 5.86 37.52 -6.80
CA LEU A 404 4.84 36.62 -6.27
C LEU A 404 3.49 37.33 -6.18
N GLY A 405 2.43 36.71 -6.69
CA GLY A 405 1.07 37.26 -6.56
C GLY A 405 0.06 36.64 -7.54
N ASP A 406 -1.16 37.18 -7.54
CA ASP A 406 -2.26 36.69 -8.39
C ASP A 406 -2.08 37.01 -9.89
N SER A 407 -2.64 36.19 -10.77
CA SER A 407 -2.50 36.33 -12.24
C SER A 407 -3.36 37.44 -12.85
N THR A 408 -4.28 38.04 -12.09
CA THR A 408 -5.20 39.07 -12.59
C THR A 408 -4.53 40.44 -12.72
N ALA A 409 -3.41 40.66 -12.04
CA ALA A 409 -2.60 41.87 -12.20
C ALA A 409 -1.08 41.61 -12.07
N PRO A 410 -0.39 41.18 -13.14
CA PRO A 410 1.07 40.97 -13.15
C PRO A 410 1.92 42.21 -12.81
N LYS A 411 1.31 43.41 -12.83
CA LYS A 411 1.96 44.67 -12.43
C LYS A 411 1.96 44.92 -10.93
N ASN A 412 1.13 44.19 -10.18
CA ASN A 412 0.93 44.35 -8.74
C ASN A 412 1.52 43.16 -7.95
N HIS A 413 2.35 42.32 -8.58
CA HIS A 413 3.03 41.24 -7.86
C HIS A 413 3.99 41.82 -6.83
N PHE A 414 3.96 41.26 -5.62
CA PHE A 414 4.94 41.54 -4.59
C PHE A 414 6.32 41.21 -5.13
N GLN A 415 7.25 42.16 -5.01
CA GLN A 415 8.63 41.96 -5.41
C GLN A 415 9.51 41.76 -4.17
N PHE A 416 10.15 40.60 -4.07
CA PHE A 416 11.05 40.30 -2.95
C PHE A 416 12.22 41.30 -2.90
N PRO A 417 12.52 41.86 -1.71
CA PRO A 417 13.54 42.89 -1.57
C PRO A 417 14.97 42.35 -1.79
N PRO A 418 15.95 43.22 -2.08
CA PRO A 418 17.36 42.83 -2.10
C PRO A 418 17.78 42.12 -0.81
N GLY A 419 18.40 40.94 -0.94
CA GLY A 419 18.83 40.13 0.21
C GLY A 419 17.79 39.13 0.72
N ALA A 420 16.60 39.05 0.11
CA ALA A 420 15.64 37.99 0.40
C ALA A 420 16.22 36.61 0.03
N VAL A 421 16.34 35.73 1.02
CA VAL A 421 16.87 34.37 0.87
C VAL A 421 15.97 33.40 1.65
N ILE A 422 15.66 32.26 1.03
CA ILE A 422 15.03 31.12 1.70
C ILE A 422 16.08 30.03 1.91
N ALA A 423 16.23 29.57 3.16
CA ALA A 423 17.19 28.53 3.52
C ALA A 423 16.77 27.15 2.97
N PRO A 424 17.69 26.17 2.87
CA PRO A 424 17.35 24.79 2.55
C PRO A 424 16.29 24.24 3.50
N HIS A 425 15.32 23.50 2.99
CA HIS A 425 14.25 22.86 3.78
C HIS A 425 13.55 23.83 4.74
N SER A 426 13.38 25.09 4.34
CA SER A 426 12.74 26.15 5.13
C SER A 426 11.65 26.84 4.35
N TYR A 427 10.85 27.62 5.09
CA TYR A 427 9.68 28.35 4.61
C TYR A 427 9.93 29.85 4.57
N VAL A 428 9.16 30.54 3.72
CA VAL A 428 8.98 32.00 3.72
C VAL A 428 7.50 32.28 3.54
N VAL A 429 6.97 33.22 4.32
CA VAL A 429 5.55 33.63 4.24
C VAL A 429 5.45 35.08 3.78
N LEU A 430 4.54 35.33 2.84
CA LEU A 430 4.09 36.66 2.44
C LEU A 430 2.66 36.86 2.94
N PHE A 431 2.44 37.83 3.82
CA PHE A 431 1.11 38.29 4.22
C PHE A 431 0.67 39.49 3.38
N GLY A 432 -0.64 39.74 3.32
CA GLY A 432 -1.17 40.93 2.65
C GLY A 432 -0.75 42.24 3.31
N GLY A 433 -0.55 42.27 4.63
CA GLY A 433 -0.20 43.49 5.36
C GLY A 433 0.08 43.25 6.85
N GLY A 434 -0.23 44.24 7.69
CA GLY A 434 -0.14 44.12 9.15
C GLY A 434 1.28 44.20 9.73
N ASN A 435 1.42 43.85 11.02
CA ASN A 435 2.71 43.73 11.72
C ASN A 435 2.94 42.31 12.23
N PRO A 436 3.25 41.33 11.36
CA PRO A 436 3.34 39.94 11.74
C PRO A 436 4.32 39.69 12.90
N SER A 437 3.94 38.86 13.86
CA SER A 437 4.74 38.60 15.06
C SER A 437 4.81 37.11 15.43
N GLY A 438 5.89 36.70 16.12
CA GLY A 438 6.03 35.33 16.62
C GLY A 438 6.47 34.26 15.62
N PHE A 439 6.99 34.64 14.45
CA PHE A 439 7.55 33.72 13.46
C PHE A 439 9.08 33.59 13.59
N THR A 440 9.60 32.37 13.45
CA THR A 440 11.04 32.06 13.45
C THR A 440 11.65 31.98 12.05
N ILE A 441 10.81 32.11 11.02
CA ILE A 441 11.15 32.12 9.60
C ILE A 441 11.09 33.54 9.02
N PRO A 442 11.64 33.81 7.82
CA PRO A 442 11.45 35.09 7.16
C PRO A 442 9.98 35.31 6.78
N VAL A 443 9.46 36.47 7.17
CA VAL A 443 8.10 36.92 6.86
C VAL A 443 8.16 38.26 6.14
N TYR A 444 7.33 38.43 5.13
CA TYR A 444 7.16 39.65 4.36
C TYR A 444 5.70 40.08 4.36
N THR A 445 5.45 41.37 4.13
CA THR A 445 4.12 41.95 4.04
C THR A 445 4.01 42.75 2.75
N ASP A 446 2.87 42.68 2.08
CA ASP A 446 2.54 43.55 0.95
C ASP A 446 1.89 44.87 1.42
N ASP A 447 1.36 45.67 0.50
CA ASP A 447 0.77 47.00 0.77
C ASP A 447 -0.70 46.97 1.26
N GLY A 448 -1.03 46.01 2.13
CA GLY A 448 -2.34 45.83 2.77
C GLY A 448 -3.20 44.74 2.13
N LYS A 449 -2.76 44.16 1.01
CA LYS A 449 -3.34 42.98 0.36
C LYS A 449 -2.32 42.38 -0.60
N ILE A 450 -2.41 41.08 -0.87
CA ILE A 450 -1.53 40.44 -1.86
C ILE A 450 -2.09 40.70 -3.27
N GLY A 451 -1.33 41.39 -4.13
CA GLY A 451 -1.77 41.69 -5.49
C GLY A 451 -3.02 42.59 -5.52
N ASN A 452 -4.15 42.08 -6.04
CA ASN A 452 -5.42 42.79 -5.97
C ASN A 452 -6.28 42.42 -4.75
N GLY A 453 -5.79 41.54 -3.88
CA GLY A 453 -6.54 40.80 -2.87
C GLY A 453 -6.91 39.43 -3.44
N LEU A 454 -6.63 38.36 -2.67
CA LEU A 454 -6.95 37.01 -3.09
C LEU A 454 -8.47 36.83 -3.00
N THR A 455 -9.15 36.63 -4.13
CA THR A 455 -10.63 36.66 -4.15
C THR A 455 -11.28 35.32 -3.79
N GLY A 456 -10.47 34.27 -3.75
CA GLY A 456 -10.89 32.89 -3.56
C GLY A 456 -11.63 32.30 -4.77
N LYS A 457 -11.58 32.92 -5.95
CA LYS A 457 -12.41 32.57 -7.11
C LYS A 457 -11.62 32.48 -8.41
N GLY A 458 -11.01 31.33 -8.66
CA GLY A 458 -10.46 31.01 -9.97
C GLY A 458 -9.22 31.81 -10.38
N GLU A 459 -8.56 32.52 -9.46
CA GLU A 459 -7.27 33.15 -9.75
C GLU A 459 -6.12 32.15 -9.69
N ASP A 460 -5.07 32.38 -10.50
CA ASP A 460 -3.81 31.65 -10.37
C ASP A 460 -2.87 32.45 -9.47
N ILE A 461 -2.12 31.76 -8.61
CA ILE A 461 -0.99 32.36 -7.88
C ILE A 461 0.29 31.95 -8.59
N ARG A 462 1.13 32.93 -8.94
CA ARG A 462 2.34 32.71 -9.74
C ARG A 462 3.58 33.20 -8.99
N LEU A 463 4.61 32.36 -8.98
CA LEU A 463 5.97 32.68 -8.56
C LEU A 463 6.86 32.81 -9.80
N ILE A 464 7.47 33.97 -10.01
CA ILE A 464 8.21 34.30 -11.23
C ILE A 464 9.60 34.82 -10.88
N ASP A 465 10.64 34.30 -11.53
CA ASP A 465 12.03 34.74 -11.31
C ASP A 465 12.35 36.10 -11.97
N ASN A 466 13.57 36.59 -11.75
CA ASN A 466 14.06 37.84 -12.34
C ASN A 466 14.13 37.85 -13.87
N ASN A 467 14.22 36.68 -14.50
CA ASN A 467 14.30 36.52 -15.94
C ASN A 467 12.91 36.38 -16.58
N GLY A 468 11.85 36.33 -15.77
CA GLY A 468 10.48 36.16 -16.22
C GLY A 468 10.07 34.69 -16.37
N HIS A 469 10.87 33.74 -15.88
CA HIS A 469 10.48 32.33 -15.86
C HIS A 469 9.49 32.07 -14.73
N GLU A 470 8.44 31.31 -15.03
CA GLU A 470 7.52 30.81 -14.03
C GLU A 470 8.18 29.66 -13.26
N ILE A 471 8.30 29.85 -11.95
CA ILE A 471 8.90 28.89 -11.03
C ILE A 471 7.79 27.99 -10.50
N ASP A 472 6.70 28.53 -9.97
CA ASP A 472 5.56 27.70 -9.57
C ASP A 472 4.26 28.44 -9.87
N VAL A 473 3.23 27.67 -10.18
CA VAL A 473 1.88 28.16 -10.37
C VAL A 473 0.90 27.26 -9.68
N ILE A 474 -0.04 27.86 -8.97
CA ILE A 474 -1.18 27.13 -8.41
C ILE A 474 -2.48 27.72 -8.94
N SER A 475 -3.31 26.85 -9.50
CA SER A 475 -4.61 27.17 -10.06
C SER A 475 -5.69 26.34 -9.36
N HIS A 476 -6.76 27.00 -8.92
CA HIS A 476 -7.91 26.35 -8.30
C HIS A 476 -9.21 27.04 -8.71
N ASP A 477 -10.21 26.27 -9.17
CA ASP A 477 -11.47 26.80 -9.70
C ASP A 477 -12.24 27.62 -8.64
N GLU A 478 -12.30 27.09 -7.41
CA GLU A 478 -12.81 27.79 -6.21
C GLU A 478 -11.92 27.47 -5.02
N TRP A 479 -11.36 28.48 -4.36
CA TRP A 479 -10.53 28.28 -3.19
C TRP A 479 -11.42 27.98 -1.97
N PRO A 480 -11.01 27.09 -1.06
CA PRO A 480 -11.79 26.81 0.14
C PRO A 480 -11.89 28.08 0.99
N THR A 481 -13.08 28.33 1.54
CA THR A 481 -13.30 29.46 2.44
C THR A 481 -12.86 29.09 3.86
N LYS A 482 -12.26 30.04 4.60
CA LYS A 482 -11.87 29.90 6.01
C LYS A 482 -10.84 28.79 6.30
N GLN A 483 -10.12 28.34 5.30
CA GLN A 483 -8.97 27.43 5.44
C GLN A 483 -8.02 27.62 4.28
N SER A 484 -6.76 27.26 4.47
CA SER A 484 -5.77 27.31 3.40
C SER A 484 -5.89 26.09 2.47
N LEU A 485 -5.34 26.23 1.27
CA LEU A 485 -4.93 25.12 0.44
C LEU A 485 -3.46 24.84 0.69
N VAL A 486 -3.15 23.58 0.96
CA VAL A 486 -1.78 23.15 1.25
C VAL A 486 -1.34 22.05 0.30
N ARG A 487 -0.07 22.08 -0.05
CA ARG A 487 0.58 21.11 -0.91
C ARG A 487 1.06 19.92 -0.08
N THR A 488 0.56 18.72 -0.37
CA THR A 488 0.88 17.50 0.38
C THR A 488 1.45 16.40 -0.53
N PRO A 489 2.74 16.05 -0.43
CA PRO A 489 3.78 16.69 0.39
C PRO A 489 4.19 18.08 -0.14
N SER A 490 4.81 18.90 0.71
CA SER A 490 5.13 20.32 0.41
C SER A 490 6.13 20.52 -0.75
N ASP A 491 6.78 19.45 -1.21
CA ASP A 491 7.80 19.42 -2.27
C ASP A 491 7.27 19.01 -3.66
N GLY A 492 6.00 19.30 -3.94
CA GLY A 492 5.41 19.09 -5.27
C GLY A 492 4.15 18.23 -5.31
N GLY A 493 3.60 17.86 -4.15
CA GLY A 493 2.35 17.10 -4.06
C GLY A 493 1.10 17.83 -4.56
N PRO A 494 -0.06 17.15 -4.62
CA PRO A 494 -1.35 17.79 -4.89
C PRO A 494 -1.68 18.84 -3.83
N LEU A 495 -2.44 19.86 -4.25
CA LEU A 495 -3.08 20.80 -3.33
C LEU A 495 -4.35 20.17 -2.78
N VAL A 496 -4.47 20.16 -1.46
CA VAL A 496 -5.65 19.70 -0.74
C VAL A 496 -6.06 20.77 0.27
N PRO A 497 -7.34 20.87 0.63
CA PRO A 497 -7.75 21.71 1.76
C PRO A 497 -6.97 21.31 3.01
N HIS A 498 -6.52 22.27 3.81
CA HIS A 498 -5.67 22.01 4.98
C HIS A 498 -6.30 21.00 5.94
N LYS A 499 -7.61 21.09 6.19
CA LYS A 499 -8.33 20.11 7.02
C LYS A 499 -8.35 18.68 6.45
N THR A 500 -8.07 18.50 5.16
CA THR A 500 -7.89 17.18 4.55
C THR A 500 -6.47 16.66 4.76
N ALA A 501 -5.47 17.55 4.73
CA ALA A 501 -4.06 17.22 5.00
C ALA A 501 -3.80 16.90 6.47
N SER A 502 -4.38 17.71 7.37
CA SER A 502 -4.20 17.62 8.81
C SER A 502 -5.54 17.83 9.51
N PRO A 503 -6.36 16.77 9.67
CA PRO A 503 -7.74 16.88 10.19
C PRO A 503 -7.83 17.36 11.64
N VAL A 504 -6.70 17.36 12.36
CA VAL A 504 -6.56 17.63 13.79
C VAL A 504 -5.89 18.97 14.10
N GLU A 505 -5.43 19.71 13.08
CA GLU A 505 -4.77 21.01 13.25
C GLU A 505 -5.68 22.20 12.88
N LEU A 506 -5.20 23.42 13.17
CA LEU A 506 -5.80 24.67 12.70
C LEU A 506 -5.98 24.63 11.16
N PRO A 507 -6.98 25.31 10.59
CA PRO A 507 -7.28 25.26 9.15
C PRO A 507 -6.21 25.94 8.25
N PHE A 508 -5.03 26.22 8.80
CA PHE A 508 -3.86 26.82 8.16
C PHE A 508 -2.61 26.64 9.05
N SER A 509 -1.41 26.67 8.46
CA SER A 509 -0.14 26.44 9.15
C SER A 509 1.03 27.35 8.67
N PRO A 510 0.89 28.69 8.68
CA PRO A 510 1.94 29.56 8.18
C PRO A 510 3.30 29.30 8.87
N GLY A 511 4.29 29.05 8.04
CA GLY A 511 5.70 28.83 8.35
C GLY A 511 6.12 27.39 8.65
N HIS A 512 5.23 26.41 8.49
CA HIS A 512 5.48 25.01 8.87
C HIS A 512 4.74 24.03 7.94
N ALA A 513 5.24 22.80 7.79
CA ALA A 513 4.44 21.77 7.13
C ALA A 513 3.20 21.44 7.99
N PRO A 514 2.06 21.03 7.39
CA PRO A 514 0.86 20.54 8.10
C PRO A 514 1.13 19.35 9.03
N GLU A 515 2.28 18.70 8.86
CA GLU A 515 2.74 17.52 9.60
C GLU A 515 3.84 17.86 10.64
N THR A 516 4.28 19.12 10.73
CA THR A 516 5.47 19.51 11.52
C THR A 516 5.28 20.73 12.42
N ARG A 517 4.12 20.88 13.06
CA ARG A 517 4.20 21.43 14.41
C ARG A 517 4.98 20.43 15.27
N PRO A 518 6.03 20.83 16.00
CA PRO A 518 6.35 20.14 17.24
C PRO A 518 5.19 20.46 18.19
N ILE A 519 4.10 19.72 18.03
CA ILE A 519 3.10 19.57 19.07
C ILE A 519 3.89 18.95 20.21
N LEU A 520 3.90 19.58 21.38
CA LEU A 520 4.06 18.81 22.61
C LEU A 520 2.92 17.78 22.55
N THR A 521 3.18 16.60 21.98
CA THR A 521 2.16 15.57 21.79
C THR A 521 1.84 15.01 23.16
N TYR A 522 0.96 15.72 23.86
CA TYR A 522 0.21 15.17 24.95
C TYR A 522 -0.72 14.14 24.31
N PRO A 523 -0.70 12.89 24.75
CA PRO A 523 -1.64 11.88 24.29
C PRO A 523 -3.00 12.14 24.93
N LEU A 524 -3.54 13.35 24.74
CA LEU A 524 -4.75 13.86 25.34
C LEU A 524 -5.71 14.24 24.21
N VAL A 525 -6.98 13.88 24.35
CA VAL A 525 -8.01 14.17 23.35
C VAL A 525 -9.30 14.60 24.02
N ILE A 526 -10.12 15.39 23.33
CA ILE A 526 -11.53 15.58 23.71
C ILE A 526 -12.29 14.34 23.25
N SER A 527 -12.79 13.56 24.21
CA SER A 527 -13.46 12.27 23.98
C SER A 527 -14.96 12.41 23.83
N GLU A 528 -15.60 13.33 24.56
CA GLU A 528 -17.04 13.53 24.51
C GLU A 528 -17.43 14.96 24.87
N VAL A 529 -18.45 15.50 24.19
CA VAL A 529 -19.00 16.83 24.49
C VAL A 529 -20.51 16.78 24.39
N LEU A 530 -21.19 17.30 25.41
CA LEU A 530 -22.63 17.52 25.42
C LEU A 530 -22.92 19.02 25.47
N ALA A 531 -23.47 19.55 24.37
CA ALA A 531 -24.08 20.87 24.29
C ALA A 531 -25.60 20.69 24.25
N ASP A 532 -26.36 21.51 24.98
CA ASP A 532 -27.83 21.43 25.05
C ASP A 532 -28.36 20.04 25.48
N PRO A 533 -28.22 19.68 26.77
CA PRO A 533 -28.66 18.40 27.33
C PRO A 533 -30.17 18.15 27.16
N PRO A 534 -30.61 16.88 27.07
CA PRO A 534 -32.04 16.56 26.94
C PRO A 534 -32.90 17.09 28.10
N GLU A 535 -34.07 17.65 27.82
CA GLU A 535 -34.95 18.16 28.89
C GLU A 535 -35.34 17.08 29.93
N GLY A 536 -35.24 17.44 31.22
CA GLY A 536 -35.69 16.63 32.34
C GLY A 536 -34.65 15.65 32.85
N ALA A 537 -35.08 14.62 33.60
CA ALA A 537 -34.17 13.69 34.28
C ALA A 537 -33.23 12.91 33.33
N ALA A 538 -33.52 12.88 32.03
CA ALA A 538 -32.67 12.24 31.03
C ALA A 538 -31.47 13.08 30.60
N GLY A 539 -31.45 14.39 30.91
CA GLY A 539 -30.31 15.27 30.66
C GLY A 539 -29.65 15.80 31.92
N ASP A 540 -30.01 15.30 33.10
CA ASP A 540 -29.23 15.47 34.34
C ASP A 540 -27.93 14.67 34.22
N SER A 541 -26.97 15.24 33.49
CA SER A 541 -25.73 14.57 33.11
C SER A 541 -24.73 14.55 34.26
N ASN A 542 -24.83 15.53 35.17
CA ASN A 542 -24.00 15.64 36.37
C ASN A 542 -24.53 14.81 37.56
N ARG A 543 -25.75 14.24 37.45
CA ARG A 543 -26.37 13.33 38.41
C ARG A 543 -26.63 13.96 39.78
N ASP A 544 -26.82 15.27 39.84
CA ASP A 544 -27.09 15.97 41.09
C ASP A 544 -28.58 15.99 41.49
N GLY A 545 -29.44 15.45 40.61
CA GLY A 545 -30.87 15.32 40.79
C GLY A 545 -31.67 16.52 40.27
N GLN A 546 -31.03 17.49 39.61
CA GLN A 546 -31.67 18.66 39.02
C GLN A 546 -31.19 18.87 37.58
N TYR A 547 -32.14 18.94 36.65
CA TYR A 547 -31.84 19.35 35.27
C TYR A 547 -31.68 20.87 35.19
N ASP A 548 -30.53 21.32 34.69
CA ASP A 548 -30.26 22.69 34.26
C ASP A 548 -29.53 22.67 32.90
N PRO A 549 -30.06 23.37 31.88
CA PRO A 549 -29.54 23.30 30.52
C PRO A 549 -28.10 23.81 30.34
N HIS A 550 -27.53 24.49 31.33
CA HIS A 550 -26.17 25.00 31.30
C HIS A 550 -25.26 24.27 32.30
N GLU A 551 -25.77 23.93 33.49
CA GLU A 551 -24.95 23.18 34.48
C GLU A 551 -24.73 21.71 34.08
N ASP A 552 -25.62 21.15 33.26
CA ASP A 552 -25.54 19.78 32.72
C ASP A 552 -24.79 19.68 31.37
N GLU A 553 -24.23 20.78 30.87
CA GLU A 553 -23.30 20.74 29.74
C GLU A 553 -21.94 20.22 30.21
N PHE A 554 -21.25 19.45 29.35
CA PHE A 554 -19.93 18.94 29.72
C PHE A 554 -18.96 18.80 28.54
N ILE A 555 -17.68 18.87 28.89
CA ILE A 555 -16.54 18.52 28.04
C ILE A 555 -15.72 17.45 28.75
N GLU A 556 -15.46 16.35 28.06
CA GLU A 556 -14.64 15.25 28.54
C GLU A 556 -13.30 15.17 27.81
N LEU A 557 -12.24 14.99 28.58
CA LEU A 557 -10.88 14.74 28.11
C LEU A 557 -10.48 13.30 28.43
N TYR A 558 -9.79 12.65 27.49
CA TYR A 558 -9.22 11.30 27.65
C TYR A 558 -7.71 11.33 27.43
N ASN A 559 -6.96 10.68 28.33
CA ASN A 559 -5.52 10.46 28.19
C ASN A 559 -5.26 9.11 27.52
N ALA A 560 -5.01 9.12 26.21
CA ALA A 560 -4.61 7.97 25.41
C ALA A 560 -3.21 7.44 25.72
N GLY A 561 -2.44 8.14 26.55
CA GLY A 561 -1.05 7.84 26.83
C GLY A 561 -0.82 6.85 27.97
N PRO A 562 0.39 6.28 28.05
CA PRO A 562 0.79 5.39 29.15
C PRO A 562 1.25 6.16 30.41
N VAL A 563 1.26 7.50 30.40
CA VAL A 563 1.81 8.34 31.48
C VAL A 563 0.77 9.35 31.97
N PRO A 564 0.66 9.63 33.29
CA PRO A 564 -0.24 10.67 33.79
C PRO A 564 0.16 12.07 33.27
N ILE A 565 -0.83 12.90 32.92
CA ILE A 565 -0.61 14.26 32.40
C ILE A 565 -1.03 15.29 33.47
N PRO A 566 -0.13 16.16 33.94
CA PRO A 566 -0.50 17.27 34.81
C PRO A 566 -1.15 18.39 34.01
N LEU A 567 -2.35 18.82 34.43
CA LEU A 567 -3.13 19.89 33.80
C LEU A 567 -3.01 21.22 34.56
N ALA A 568 -2.10 21.32 35.53
CA ALA A 568 -2.01 22.48 36.41
C ALA A 568 -1.81 23.78 35.60
N GLY A 569 -2.76 24.72 35.72
CA GLY A 569 -2.68 26.02 35.06
C GLY A 569 -3.11 26.04 33.59
N TRP A 570 -3.43 24.88 33.01
CA TRP A 570 -4.04 24.74 31.69
C TRP A 570 -5.44 25.36 31.69
N ARG A 571 -5.92 25.72 30.51
CA ARG A 571 -7.19 26.42 30.29
C ARG A 571 -8.06 25.68 29.29
N LEU A 572 -9.32 25.47 29.62
CA LEU A 572 -10.31 24.80 28.78
C LEU A 572 -11.53 25.70 28.61
N GLY A 573 -11.99 25.90 27.38
CA GLY A 573 -13.17 26.73 27.10
C GLY A 573 -13.56 26.69 25.63
N ASP A 574 -14.65 27.37 25.30
CA ASP A 574 -15.20 27.55 23.95
C ASP A 574 -14.59 28.75 23.21
N ALA A 575 -15.15 29.15 22.06
CA ALA A 575 -14.62 30.20 21.20
C ALA A 575 -14.91 31.62 21.72
N GLY A 576 -14.49 31.91 22.95
CA GLY A 576 -14.60 33.20 23.65
C GLY A 576 -13.25 33.88 23.97
N SER A 577 -13.27 34.84 24.90
CA SER A 577 -12.03 35.48 25.39
C SER A 577 -11.24 34.50 26.27
N LEU A 578 -9.91 34.45 26.17
CA LEU A 578 -9.05 33.63 27.05
C LEU A 578 -9.22 33.94 28.55
N SER A 579 -9.87 35.05 28.91
CA SER A 579 -10.24 35.40 30.27
C SER A 579 -11.43 34.61 30.83
N GLU A 580 -12.21 33.97 29.97
CA GLU A 580 -13.45 33.24 30.29
C GLU A 580 -13.25 31.72 30.32
N TYR A 581 -12.02 31.25 30.10
CA TYR A 581 -11.73 29.81 30.09
C TYR A 581 -11.58 29.27 31.51
N PHE A 582 -12.17 28.10 31.76
CA PHE A 582 -11.93 27.33 32.97
C PHE A 582 -10.44 27.07 33.15
N ARG A 583 -9.93 27.31 34.36
CA ARG A 583 -8.52 27.07 34.68
C ARG A 583 -8.36 25.89 35.62
N PHE A 584 -7.67 24.87 35.16
CA PHE A 584 -7.38 23.69 35.96
C PHE A 584 -6.55 24.04 37.21
N PRO A 585 -6.93 23.51 38.39
CA PRO A 585 -6.23 23.80 39.65
C PRO A 585 -4.84 23.17 39.69
N ALA A 586 -3.99 23.65 40.59
CA ALA A 586 -2.58 23.24 40.68
C ALA A 586 -2.33 21.73 40.94
N LYS A 587 -3.37 20.96 41.30
CA LYS A 587 -3.29 19.51 41.54
C LYS A 587 -3.97 18.68 40.45
N ALA A 588 -4.46 19.31 39.39
CA ALA A 588 -5.16 18.61 38.32
C ALA A 588 -4.21 17.68 37.56
N VAL A 589 -4.56 16.39 37.51
CA VAL A 589 -3.84 15.35 36.80
C VAL A 589 -4.87 14.40 36.18
N ILE A 590 -4.62 13.98 34.95
CA ILE A 590 -5.36 12.88 34.31
C ILE A 590 -4.44 11.65 34.24
N ALA A 591 -4.92 10.51 34.78
CA ALA A 591 -4.16 9.26 34.81
C ALA A 591 -4.03 8.66 33.39
N PRO A 592 -3.07 7.75 33.14
CA PRO A 592 -2.98 7.00 31.89
C PRO A 592 -4.31 6.30 31.58
N ARG A 593 -4.72 6.29 30.32
CA ARG A 593 -5.94 5.60 29.85
C ARG A 593 -7.19 5.95 30.65
N SER A 594 -7.29 7.18 31.14
CA SER A 594 -8.37 7.64 32.03
C SER A 594 -8.98 8.95 31.55
N TYR A 595 -10.12 9.31 32.12
CA TYR A 595 -10.96 10.45 31.74
C TYR A 595 -10.92 11.56 32.80
N VAL A 596 -11.19 12.79 32.35
CA VAL A 596 -11.51 13.95 33.20
C VAL A 596 -12.68 14.69 32.58
N VAL A 597 -13.63 15.13 33.40
CA VAL A 597 -14.82 15.86 32.93
C VAL A 597 -14.86 17.26 33.54
N LEU A 598 -15.23 18.25 32.72
CA LEU A 598 -15.62 19.59 33.14
C LEU A 598 -17.12 19.77 32.86
N PHE A 599 -17.91 20.07 33.89
CA PHE A 599 -19.30 20.48 33.78
C PHE A 599 -19.44 22.01 33.82
N GLY A 600 -20.52 22.54 33.24
CA GLY A 600 -20.84 23.97 33.35
C GLY A 600 -21.08 24.45 34.78
N GLY A 601 -21.63 23.59 35.66
CA GLY A 601 -21.92 23.94 37.05
C GLY A 601 -22.39 22.77 37.91
N GLY A 602 -23.32 23.04 38.83
CA GLY A 602 -24.01 22.00 39.62
C GLY A 602 -23.20 21.35 40.73
N LYS A 603 -23.71 20.22 41.27
CA LYS A 603 -23.02 19.39 42.27
C LYS A 603 -22.87 17.94 41.81
N PRO A 604 -21.93 17.64 40.91
CA PRO A 604 -21.80 16.31 40.33
C PRO A 604 -21.66 15.20 41.39
N LEU A 605 -22.41 14.10 41.24
CA LEU A 605 -22.41 12.96 42.17
C LEU A 605 -22.12 11.64 41.43
N GLY A 606 -21.46 10.70 42.11
CA GLY A 606 -21.33 9.31 41.62
C GLY A 606 -20.30 9.07 40.52
N PHE A 607 -19.30 9.95 40.36
CA PHE A 607 -18.18 9.76 39.43
C PHE A 607 -16.93 9.22 40.14
N THR A 608 -16.28 8.23 39.53
CA THR A 608 -15.01 7.64 39.99
C THR A 608 -13.78 8.29 39.35
N ILE A 609 -14.00 9.16 38.36
CA ILE A 609 -12.99 9.97 37.67
C ILE A 609 -12.92 11.40 38.24
N PRO A 610 -11.84 12.16 38.00
CA PRO A 610 -11.78 13.56 38.40
C PRO A 610 -12.81 14.40 37.63
N VAL A 611 -13.64 15.12 38.39
CA VAL A 611 -14.66 16.03 37.88
C VAL A 611 -14.37 17.46 38.32
N TYR A 612 -14.54 18.40 37.40
CA TYR A 612 -14.43 19.84 37.62
C TYR A 612 -15.74 20.52 37.23
N ILE A 613 -15.96 21.70 37.81
CA ILE A 613 -17.14 22.54 37.57
C ILE A 613 -16.68 23.95 37.23
N ASP A 614 -17.35 24.57 36.27
CA ASP A 614 -17.19 26.00 35.97
C ASP A 614 -18.20 26.86 36.77
N ASP A 615 -18.31 28.15 36.45
CA ASP A 615 -19.13 29.11 37.20
C ASP A 615 -20.61 29.22 36.77
N GLY A 616 -21.15 28.15 36.19
CA GLY A 616 -22.56 27.99 35.78
C GLY A 616 -22.73 27.70 34.29
N THR A 617 -21.73 28.04 33.48
CA THR A 617 -21.63 27.75 32.04
C THR A 617 -20.17 27.44 31.72
N ILE A 618 -19.91 26.55 30.76
CA ILE A 618 -18.56 26.40 30.22
C ILE A 618 -18.32 27.54 29.23
N GLY A 619 -17.36 28.43 29.51
CA GLY A 619 -17.08 29.57 28.61
C GLY A 619 -18.23 30.59 28.54
N ASP A 620 -18.69 30.93 27.32
CA ASP A 620 -19.90 31.76 27.11
C ASP A 620 -21.19 30.94 26.95
N GLY A 621 -21.10 29.62 27.15
CA GLY A 621 -22.18 28.65 27.14
C GLY A 621 -22.18 27.86 25.82
N LEU A 622 -22.18 26.53 25.91
CA LEU A 622 -22.12 25.70 24.70
C LEU A 622 -23.43 25.83 23.91
N THR A 623 -23.33 25.96 22.58
CA THR A 623 -24.50 26.11 21.71
C THR A 623 -24.48 25.14 20.52
N ASN A 624 -25.67 24.82 20.02
CA ASN A 624 -25.82 23.97 18.83
C ASN A 624 -25.46 24.66 17.50
N ALA A 625 -25.12 25.96 17.52
CA ALA A 625 -24.83 26.74 16.31
C ALA A 625 -23.43 26.47 15.71
N GLY A 626 -22.63 25.62 16.37
CA GLY A 626 -21.29 25.23 15.94
C GLY A 626 -20.23 26.17 16.50
N GLU A 627 -19.30 25.60 17.25
CA GLU A 627 -18.32 26.32 18.05
C GLU A 627 -17.07 25.48 18.28
N ALA A 628 -15.96 26.16 18.58
CA ALA A 628 -14.67 25.53 18.79
C ALA A 628 -14.34 25.47 20.29
N ILE A 629 -13.96 24.30 20.75
CA ILE A 629 -13.43 24.06 22.09
C ILE A 629 -11.92 24.03 22.00
N TYR A 630 -11.26 24.69 22.94
CA TYR A 630 -9.81 24.79 23.02
C TYR A 630 -9.32 24.38 24.40
N LEU A 631 -8.33 23.49 24.40
CA LEU A 631 -7.49 23.21 25.55
C LEU A 631 -6.12 23.83 25.32
N ILE A 632 -5.76 24.79 26.16
CA ILE A 632 -4.51 25.55 26.09
C ILE A 632 -3.64 25.17 27.29
N ASP A 633 -2.38 24.81 27.06
CA ASP A 633 -1.43 24.49 28.11
C ASP A 633 -1.06 25.72 28.97
N ASP A 634 -0.30 25.47 30.03
CA ASP A 634 0.16 26.52 30.96
C ASP A 634 1.17 27.51 30.33
N HIS A 635 1.68 27.21 29.14
CA HIS A 635 2.59 28.05 28.36
C HIS A 635 1.87 28.86 27.28
N GLY A 636 0.56 28.65 27.08
CA GLY A 636 -0.25 29.33 26.08
C GLY A 636 -0.27 28.63 24.72
N HIS A 637 0.20 27.39 24.63
CA HIS A 637 0.09 26.59 23.42
C HIS A 637 -1.24 25.82 23.40
N GLU A 638 -1.82 25.68 22.22
CA GLU A 638 -2.96 24.79 22.03
C GLU A 638 -2.52 23.33 22.16
N ALA A 639 -3.04 22.63 23.17
CA ALA A 639 -2.79 21.21 23.43
C ALA A 639 -3.78 20.32 22.68
N VAL A 640 -5.06 20.69 22.65
CA VAL A 640 -6.13 20.01 21.90
C VAL A 640 -7.16 21.05 21.47
N SER A 641 -7.75 20.92 20.28
CA SER A 641 -8.96 21.66 19.92
C SER A 641 -9.98 20.75 19.24
N LEU A 642 -11.25 21.16 19.32
CA LEU A 642 -12.36 20.51 18.66
C LEU A 642 -13.29 21.56 18.06
N PHE A 643 -13.48 21.54 16.74
CA PHE A 643 -14.50 22.33 16.07
C PHE A 643 -15.54 21.42 15.43
N HIS A 644 -16.82 21.69 15.70
CA HIS A 644 -17.93 21.04 15.00
C HIS A 644 -18.90 22.10 14.44
N SER A 645 -19.32 21.95 13.18
CA SER A 645 -20.13 22.97 12.49
C SER A 645 -21.57 23.06 12.97
N THR A 646 -22.09 22.01 13.60
CA THR A 646 -23.44 21.91 14.18
C THR A 646 -23.43 20.82 15.25
N TRP A 647 -23.62 21.14 16.53
CA TRP A 647 -23.68 20.11 17.57
C TRP A 647 -25.02 19.37 17.53
N PRO A 648 -25.04 18.06 17.83
CA PRO A 648 -26.28 17.30 17.84
C PRO A 648 -27.14 17.70 19.05
N ASN A 649 -28.41 18.05 18.82
CA ASN A 649 -29.31 18.40 19.92
C ASN A 649 -29.63 17.18 20.81
N ALA A 650 -29.74 17.41 22.12
CA ALA A 650 -30.19 16.43 23.12
C ALA A 650 -29.41 15.10 23.11
N GLN A 651 -28.13 15.15 22.72
CA GLN A 651 -27.18 14.05 22.83
C GLN A 651 -25.76 14.57 22.69
N SER A 652 -24.79 13.83 23.20
CA SER A 652 -23.39 14.21 23.06
C SER A 652 -22.85 13.87 21.67
N LEU A 653 -21.75 14.51 21.33
CA LEU A 653 -20.85 14.09 20.26
C LEU A 653 -19.68 13.34 20.92
N VAL A 654 -19.48 12.08 20.53
CA VAL A 654 -18.57 11.17 21.22
C VAL A 654 -17.57 10.54 20.24
N ARG A 655 -16.34 10.34 20.71
CA ARG A 655 -15.22 9.86 19.91
C ARG A 655 -15.15 8.34 19.98
N THR A 656 -15.18 7.68 18.82
CA THR A 656 -15.13 6.20 18.72
C THR A 656 -14.01 5.76 17.77
N PRO A 657 -12.87 5.23 18.26
CA PRO A 657 -12.52 4.96 19.67
C PRO A 657 -12.10 6.23 20.43
N PRO A 658 -12.08 6.21 21.77
CA PRO A 658 -11.69 7.36 22.58
C PRO A 658 -10.27 7.88 22.31
N ASP A 659 -9.33 7.05 21.83
CA ASP A 659 -7.91 7.37 21.67
C ASP A 659 -7.51 7.98 20.31
N GLY A 660 -8.48 8.26 19.44
CA GLY A 660 -8.18 8.87 18.13
C GLY A 660 -9.28 8.77 17.07
N GLY A 661 -10.49 8.35 17.46
CA GLY A 661 -11.59 8.12 16.54
C GLY A 661 -12.25 9.33 15.93
N ALA A 662 -13.15 9.03 15.00
CA ALA A 662 -14.11 10.01 14.50
C ALA A 662 -15.10 10.36 15.61
N LEU A 663 -15.52 11.62 15.63
CA LEU A 663 -16.62 12.08 16.46
C LEU A 663 -17.93 11.77 15.75
N VAL A 664 -18.83 11.09 16.46
CA VAL A 664 -20.16 10.70 15.98
C VAL A 664 -21.20 11.08 17.02
N PRO A 665 -22.46 11.38 16.63
CA PRO A 665 -23.54 11.54 17.60
C PRO A 665 -23.67 10.28 18.47
N HIS A 666 -23.85 10.45 19.78
CA HIS A 666 -23.85 9.33 20.72
C HIS A 666 -24.87 8.25 20.36
N LYS A 667 -26.08 8.61 19.93
CA LYS A 667 -27.09 7.62 19.48
C LYS A 667 -26.73 6.86 18.21
N MET A 668 -25.76 7.34 17.44
CA MET A 668 -25.18 6.61 16.31
C MET A 668 -24.11 5.63 16.79
N ALA A 669 -23.31 6.07 17.76
CA ALA A 669 -22.29 5.27 18.43
C ALA A 669 -22.94 4.10 19.21
N SER A 670 -23.83 4.42 20.13
CA SER A 670 -24.52 3.50 21.03
C SER A 670 -26.04 3.73 20.96
N PRO A 671 -26.75 3.05 20.04
CA PRO A 671 -28.18 3.28 19.81
C PRO A 671 -29.09 2.94 21.01
N HIS A 672 -28.58 2.16 21.96
CA HIS A 672 -29.36 1.57 23.04
C HIS A 672 -29.10 2.18 24.43
N GLU A 673 -28.10 3.04 24.58
CA GLU A 673 -27.75 3.68 25.85
C GLU A 673 -28.43 5.04 26.07
N ALA A 674 -28.13 5.71 27.19
CA ALA A 674 -28.42 7.13 27.41
C ALA A 674 -27.82 7.99 26.28
N PRO A 675 -28.28 9.22 26.04
CA PRO A 675 -27.79 10.06 24.93
C PRO A 675 -26.37 10.63 25.14
N PHE A 676 -25.63 10.14 26.14
CA PHE A 676 -24.25 10.49 26.50
C PHE A 676 -23.65 9.40 27.42
N SER A 677 -22.32 9.35 27.55
CA SER A 677 -21.55 8.36 28.32
C SER A 677 -20.47 9.02 29.20
N VAL A 678 -20.87 9.86 30.15
CA VAL A 678 -19.91 10.57 31.01
C VAL A 678 -18.98 9.61 31.76
N GLY A 679 -17.68 9.80 31.54
CA GLY A 679 -16.57 9.15 32.22
C GLY A 679 -16.17 7.78 31.68
N HIS A 680 -16.71 7.36 30.54
CA HIS A 680 -16.43 6.07 29.92
C HIS A 680 -16.67 6.10 28.41
N ALA A 681 -16.15 5.11 27.69
CA ALA A 681 -16.43 5.00 26.27
C ALA A 681 -17.90 4.61 26.05
N PRO A 682 -18.59 5.16 25.04
CA PRO A 682 -19.91 4.67 24.64
C PRO A 682 -19.80 3.19 24.24
N GLU A 683 -20.82 2.38 24.56
CA GLU A 683 -20.89 0.97 24.12
C GLU A 683 -21.03 0.90 22.59
N THR A 684 -19.90 1.03 21.88
CA THR A 684 -19.81 0.91 20.43
C THR A 684 -18.93 -0.28 20.13
N ARG A 685 -19.44 -1.28 19.42
CA ARG A 685 -18.51 -2.20 18.78
C ARG A 685 -17.91 -1.53 17.54
N PRO A 686 -16.59 -1.68 17.23
CA PRO A 686 -15.56 -2.41 17.99
C PRO A 686 -14.14 -1.77 17.99
N ILE A 687 -13.49 -1.50 19.14
CA ILE A 687 -12.01 -1.30 19.18
C ILE A 687 -11.34 -1.91 20.43
N LEU A 688 -11.01 -3.19 20.24
CA LEU A 688 -9.85 -3.98 20.69
C LEU A 688 -10.34 -5.43 20.61
N THR A 689 -10.12 -6.10 19.47
CA THR A 689 -10.80 -7.36 19.12
C THR A 689 -10.29 -8.54 19.94
N TYR A 690 -10.66 -8.61 21.21
CA TYR A 690 -10.88 -9.88 21.86
C TYR A 690 -12.27 -10.38 21.45
N PRO A 691 -12.38 -11.61 20.95
CA PRO A 691 -13.65 -12.13 20.47
C PRO A 691 -14.49 -12.68 21.64
N LEU A 692 -14.54 -11.94 22.75
CA LEU A 692 -15.25 -12.32 23.97
C LEU A 692 -16.51 -11.47 24.15
N SER A 693 -17.62 -12.12 24.49
CA SER A 693 -18.88 -11.48 24.88
C SER A 693 -19.36 -12.02 26.21
N ILE A 694 -20.02 -11.16 27.00
CA ILE A 694 -20.88 -11.62 28.11
C ILE A 694 -22.16 -12.15 27.47
N SER A 695 -22.37 -13.47 27.51
CA SER A 695 -23.45 -14.16 26.79
C SER A 695 -24.68 -14.42 27.65
N GLU A 696 -24.52 -14.61 28.95
CA GLU A 696 -25.62 -14.84 29.89
C GLU A 696 -25.25 -14.39 31.30
N VAL A 697 -26.17 -13.76 32.03
CA VAL A 697 -25.97 -13.32 33.43
C VAL A 697 -27.23 -13.61 34.24
N LEU A 698 -27.06 -14.17 35.44
CA LEU A 698 -28.13 -14.39 36.42
C LEU A 698 -27.81 -13.60 37.70
N ALA A 699 -28.58 -12.55 37.95
CA ALA A 699 -28.72 -11.88 39.25
C ALA A 699 -30.01 -12.42 39.92
N ASP A 700 -29.98 -12.67 41.23
CA ASP A 700 -31.03 -13.32 42.05
C ASP A 700 -31.63 -14.62 41.46
N PRO A 701 -31.00 -15.78 41.73
CA PRO A 701 -31.47 -17.09 41.28
C PRO A 701 -32.87 -17.45 41.82
N PRO A 702 -33.72 -18.15 41.05
CA PRO A 702 -35.08 -18.51 41.48
C PRO A 702 -35.20 -19.19 42.84
N ASP A 703 -36.33 -18.95 43.51
CA ASP A 703 -36.69 -19.64 44.74
C ASP A 703 -36.74 -21.19 44.60
N ARG A 704 -36.28 -21.91 45.65
CA ARG A 704 -36.26 -23.39 45.78
C ARG A 704 -35.20 -24.06 44.89
N ARG A 705 -35.23 -25.40 44.75
CA ARG A 705 -34.28 -26.19 43.93
C ARG A 705 -34.18 -25.77 42.45
N ALA A 706 -35.03 -24.86 41.98
CA ALA A 706 -35.00 -24.35 40.62
C ALA A 706 -33.94 -23.26 40.42
N GLY A 707 -33.43 -22.63 41.49
CA GLY A 707 -32.33 -21.67 41.45
C GLY A 707 -30.97 -22.22 41.87
N ASP A 708 -30.83 -23.55 42.00
CA ASP A 708 -29.53 -24.22 42.14
C ASP A 708 -28.87 -24.24 40.74
N ALA A 709 -28.26 -23.12 40.37
CA ALA A 709 -27.68 -22.87 39.06
C ALA A 709 -26.33 -23.56 38.91
N ASN A 710 -25.55 -23.65 40.00
CA ASN A 710 -24.23 -24.29 40.02
C ASN A 710 -24.33 -25.83 40.12
N ARG A 711 -25.52 -26.39 40.40
CA ARG A 711 -25.81 -27.83 40.45
C ARG A 711 -25.03 -28.57 41.53
N ASP A 712 -24.74 -27.93 42.66
CA ASP A 712 -24.11 -28.57 43.80
C ASP A 712 -25.10 -29.30 44.72
N GLY A 713 -26.41 -29.11 44.47
CA GLY A 713 -27.51 -29.74 45.21
C GLY A 713 -28.10 -28.89 46.32
N ARG A 714 -27.66 -27.64 46.47
CA ARG A 714 -28.20 -26.61 47.37
C ARG A 714 -28.49 -25.35 46.55
N ARG A 715 -29.48 -24.58 47.00
CA ARG A 715 -29.73 -23.24 46.46
C ARG A 715 -29.22 -22.23 47.47
N ASP A 716 -28.34 -21.35 47.03
CA ASP A 716 -27.83 -20.20 47.76
C ASP A 716 -28.05 -18.93 46.91
N PRO A 717 -28.58 -17.83 47.49
CA PRO A 717 -28.85 -16.62 46.72
C PRO A 717 -27.63 -16.04 46.01
N HIS A 718 -26.44 -16.24 46.56
CA HIS A 718 -25.22 -15.60 46.08
C HIS A 718 -24.28 -16.61 45.40
N GLU A 719 -24.17 -17.83 45.93
CA GLU A 719 -23.29 -18.84 45.31
C GLU A 719 -23.83 -19.33 43.94
N ASP A 720 -25.14 -19.18 43.69
CA ASP A 720 -25.79 -19.57 42.42
C ASP A 720 -25.92 -18.42 41.41
N GLU A 721 -25.51 -17.19 41.75
CA GLU A 721 -25.35 -16.11 40.77
C GLU A 721 -24.25 -16.47 39.77
N PHE A 722 -24.38 -16.05 38.51
CA PHE A 722 -23.35 -16.34 37.51
C PHE A 722 -23.21 -15.29 36.40
N ILE A 723 -21.98 -15.24 35.87
CA ILE A 723 -21.64 -14.54 34.63
C ILE A 723 -21.06 -15.55 33.64
N GLU A 724 -21.62 -15.60 32.43
CA GLU A 724 -21.15 -16.44 31.33
C GLU A 724 -20.45 -15.60 30.26
N LEU A 725 -19.26 -16.06 29.87
CA LEU A 725 -18.50 -15.55 28.74
C LEU A 725 -18.60 -16.50 27.55
N TYR A 726 -18.67 -15.95 26.35
CA TYR A 726 -18.60 -16.69 25.09
C TYR A 726 -17.44 -16.19 24.22
N ASN A 727 -16.65 -17.13 23.70
CA ASN A 727 -15.60 -16.86 22.72
C ASN A 727 -16.15 -17.06 21.31
N ASP A 728 -16.48 -15.97 20.62
CA ASP A 728 -16.89 -16.01 19.21
C ASP A 728 -15.69 -16.16 18.24
N GLY A 729 -14.48 -16.14 18.79
CA GLY A 729 -13.24 -16.14 18.07
C GLY A 729 -12.92 -17.49 17.46
N PRO A 730 -12.08 -17.50 16.42
CA PRO A 730 -11.52 -18.73 15.88
C PRO A 730 -10.42 -19.32 16.76
N VAL A 731 -9.87 -18.55 17.71
CA VAL A 731 -8.73 -18.94 18.56
C VAL A 731 -9.13 -19.02 20.04
N PRO A 732 -8.52 -19.92 20.84
CA PRO A 732 -8.70 -19.90 22.29
C PRO A 732 -8.25 -18.56 22.87
N VAL A 733 -8.93 -18.06 23.90
CA VAL A 733 -8.50 -16.85 24.62
C VAL A 733 -8.02 -17.25 26.00
N SER A 734 -6.77 -16.88 26.32
CA SER A 734 -6.24 -16.97 27.69
C SER A 734 -6.82 -15.82 28.52
N LEU A 735 -7.31 -16.14 29.71
CA LEU A 735 -7.80 -15.16 30.69
C LEU A 735 -6.82 -15.02 31.85
N ALA A 736 -5.59 -15.54 31.74
CA ALA A 736 -4.61 -15.52 32.83
C ALA A 736 -4.43 -14.11 33.42
N GLY A 737 -4.74 -13.94 34.70
CA GLY A 737 -4.60 -12.65 35.40
C GLY A 737 -5.67 -11.60 35.08
N TRP A 738 -6.61 -11.91 34.18
CA TRP A 738 -7.75 -11.05 33.88
C TRP A 738 -8.70 -10.98 35.08
N ARG A 739 -9.52 -9.94 35.10
CA ARG A 739 -10.46 -9.62 36.19
C ARG A 739 -11.89 -9.56 35.67
N LEU A 740 -12.83 -10.15 36.42
CA LEU A 740 -14.26 -10.12 36.13
C LEU A 740 -15.05 -9.81 37.40
N GLY A 741 -15.98 -8.86 37.34
CA GLY A 741 -16.82 -8.46 38.47
C GLY A 741 -17.79 -7.34 38.13
N ASP A 742 -18.62 -6.96 39.10
CA ASP A 742 -19.52 -5.81 39.08
C ASP A 742 -18.82 -4.50 39.50
N ALA A 743 -19.50 -3.36 39.32
CA ALA A 743 -18.95 -2.02 39.56
C ALA A 743 -18.75 -1.69 41.04
N GLY A 744 -17.63 -2.16 41.59
CA GLY A 744 -17.12 -1.82 42.92
C GLY A 744 -15.65 -1.38 42.93
N SER A 745 -14.98 -1.59 44.07
CA SER A 745 -13.51 -1.46 44.15
C SER A 745 -12.84 -2.59 43.39
N LEU A 746 -11.82 -2.30 42.57
CA LEU A 746 -11.01 -3.30 41.84
C LEU A 746 -10.42 -4.43 42.72
N SER A 747 -10.47 -4.29 44.05
CA SER A 747 -10.11 -5.32 45.02
C SER A 747 -11.11 -6.47 45.14
N GLY A 748 -12.36 -6.29 44.69
CA GLY A 748 -13.44 -7.29 44.76
C GLY A 748 -13.63 -8.13 43.50
N TYR A 749 -12.85 -7.89 42.44
CA TYR A 749 -13.04 -8.62 41.18
C TYR A 749 -12.40 -10.01 41.26
N PHE A 750 -13.09 -11.01 40.73
CA PHE A 750 -12.54 -12.34 40.52
C PHE A 750 -11.32 -12.25 39.60
N ARG A 751 -10.20 -12.87 40.01
CA ARG A 751 -8.99 -12.97 39.19
C ARG A 751 -8.86 -14.37 38.62
N PHE A 752 -8.87 -14.45 37.30
CA PHE A 752 -8.68 -15.73 36.60
C PHE A 752 -7.28 -16.31 36.86
N PRO A 753 -7.17 -17.63 37.13
CA PRO A 753 -5.90 -18.30 37.32
C PRO A 753 -5.10 -18.40 36.01
N ALA A 754 -3.81 -18.70 36.11
CA ALA A 754 -2.88 -18.73 34.98
C ALA A 754 -3.24 -19.75 33.89
N ASP A 755 -4.04 -20.77 34.20
CA ASP A 755 -4.49 -21.80 33.27
C ASP A 755 -5.90 -21.55 32.72
N ALA A 756 -6.51 -20.40 33.01
CA ALA A 756 -7.84 -20.06 32.52
C ALA A 756 -7.84 -19.81 31.02
N VAL A 757 -8.52 -20.68 30.27
CA VAL A 757 -8.63 -20.59 28.81
C VAL A 757 -10.06 -20.89 28.37
N ILE A 758 -10.61 -20.04 27.49
CA ILE A 758 -11.87 -20.27 26.81
C ILE A 758 -11.62 -20.70 25.36
N ALA A 759 -12.03 -21.93 25.01
CA ALA A 759 -11.84 -22.49 23.68
C ALA A 759 -12.65 -21.72 22.60
N PRO A 760 -12.25 -21.78 21.31
CA PRO A 760 -13.01 -21.17 20.22
C PRO A 760 -14.45 -21.65 20.21
N ARG A 761 -15.40 -20.74 20.00
CA ARG A 761 -16.85 -21.04 19.92
C ARG A 761 -17.36 -21.81 21.14
N SER A 762 -16.79 -21.51 22.31
CA SER A 762 -17.08 -22.16 23.59
C SER A 762 -17.43 -21.14 24.66
N TYR A 763 -17.93 -21.66 25.79
CA TYR A 763 -18.39 -20.87 26.93
C TYR A 763 -17.47 -21.09 28.14
N LEU A 764 -17.46 -20.12 29.04
CA LEU A 764 -16.89 -20.21 30.38
C LEU A 764 -17.89 -19.58 31.35
N VAL A 765 -18.05 -20.16 32.54
CA VAL A 765 -18.96 -19.64 33.56
C VAL A 765 -18.21 -19.34 34.85
N LEU A 766 -18.45 -18.17 35.43
CA LEU A 766 -18.07 -17.82 36.81
C LEU A 766 -19.33 -17.81 37.67
N PHE A 767 -19.33 -18.61 38.74
CA PHE A 767 -20.37 -18.59 39.78
C PHE A 767 -19.89 -17.78 41.00
N GLY A 768 -20.81 -17.26 41.80
CA GLY A 768 -20.47 -16.59 43.06
C GLY A 768 -19.76 -17.51 44.06
N GLY A 769 -20.04 -18.82 44.05
CA GLY A 769 -19.43 -19.76 44.99
C GLY A 769 -19.87 -21.23 44.79
N GLY A 770 -19.82 -22.00 45.88
CA GLY A 770 -20.30 -23.40 45.93
C GLY A 770 -19.35 -24.44 45.32
N ASP A 771 -19.87 -25.67 45.11
CA ASP A 771 -19.14 -26.80 44.49
C ASP A 771 -19.77 -27.21 43.13
N PRO A 772 -19.62 -26.41 42.06
CA PRO A 772 -20.32 -26.65 40.81
C PRO A 772 -20.03 -28.02 40.20
N SER A 773 -21.08 -28.70 39.71
CA SER A 773 -20.92 -30.06 39.19
C SER A 773 -21.70 -30.32 37.89
N GLY A 774 -21.15 -31.18 37.03
CA GLY A 774 -21.83 -31.63 35.80
C GLY A 774 -21.76 -30.68 34.60
N PHE A 775 -20.79 -29.77 34.55
CA PHE A 775 -20.48 -28.93 33.39
C PHE A 775 -19.39 -29.56 32.52
N THR A 776 -19.47 -29.36 31.20
CA THR A 776 -18.46 -29.82 30.22
C THR A 776 -17.60 -28.67 29.68
N ILE A 777 -17.75 -27.49 30.28
CA ILE A 777 -17.03 -26.25 29.98
C ILE A 777 -16.20 -25.84 31.21
N PRO A 778 -15.23 -24.93 31.06
CA PRO A 778 -14.55 -24.33 32.21
C PRO A 778 -15.56 -23.62 33.13
N VAL A 779 -15.46 -23.90 34.43
CA VAL A 779 -16.28 -23.29 35.48
C VAL A 779 -15.37 -22.84 36.60
N TYR A 780 -15.61 -21.62 37.09
CA TYR A 780 -14.90 -21.01 38.20
C TYR A 780 -15.91 -20.57 39.26
N THR A 781 -15.42 -20.43 40.50
CA THR A 781 -16.19 -19.94 41.64
C THR A 781 -15.43 -18.82 42.31
N ASP A 782 -16.15 -17.79 42.75
CA ASP A 782 -15.61 -16.72 43.59
C ASP A 782 -15.72 -17.06 45.09
N ASP A 783 -15.48 -16.09 45.97
CA ASP A 783 -15.43 -16.26 47.43
C ASP A 783 -16.80 -16.28 48.15
N GLY A 784 -17.88 -16.52 47.41
CA GLY A 784 -19.26 -16.66 47.90
C GLY A 784 -20.25 -15.68 47.23
N THR A 785 -19.73 -14.62 46.62
CA THR A 785 -20.44 -13.60 45.84
C THR A 785 -19.56 -13.21 44.66
N ILE A 786 -20.14 -12.91 43.49
CA ILE A 786 -19.38 -12.28 42.42
C ILE A 786 -19.26 -10.80 42.76
N GLY A 787 -18.04 -10.29 42.98
CA GLY A 787 -17.88 -8.86 43.28
C GLY A 787 -18.42 -8.45 44.65
N ASP A 788 -19.25 -7.40 44.72
CA ASP A 788 -20.01 -7.07 45.93
C ASP A 788 -21.42 -7.69 46.00
N GLY A 789 -21.78 -8.48 44.99
CA GLY A 789 -22.95 -9.35 44.91
C GLY A 789 -23.94 -8.81 43.88
N LEU A 790 -24.35 -9.64 42.93
CA LEU A 790 -25.19 -9.18 41.82
C LEU A 790 -26.62 -8.88 42.29
N ASP A 791 -27.06 -7.62 42.18
CA ASP A 791 -28.37 -7.17 42.65
C ASP A 791 -29.28 -6.57 41.56
N ASP A 792 -30.59 -6.50 41.87
CA ASP A 792 -31.61 -6.03 40.91
C ASP A 792 -31.65 -4.49 40.73
N SER A 793 -30.82 -3.74 41.47
CA SER A 793 -30.87 -2.27 41.53
C SER A 793 -30.17 -1.56 40.37
N GLY A 794 -29.55 -2.34 39.49
CA GLY A 794 -28.93 -1.89 38.26
C GLY A 794 -27.43 -1.72 38.44
N GLU A 795 -26.68 -2.61 37.81
CA GLU A 795 -25.23 -2.76 37.99
C GLU A 795 -24.54 -2.90 36.64
N SER A 796 -23.24 -2.62 36.62
CA SER A 796 -22.41 -2.85 35.45
C SER A 796 -21.37 -3.92 35.71
N ILE A 797 -21.20 -4.81 34.73
CA ILE A 797 -20.26 -5.93 34.73
C ILE A 797 -19.11 -5.59 33.82
N HIS A 798 -17.90 -5.82 34.33
CA HIS A 798 -16.65 -5.45 33.69
C HIS A 798 -15.75 -6.67 33.55
N LEU A 799 -15.36 -6.98 32.32
CA LEU A 799 -14.26 -7.89 32.02
C LEU A 799 -13.03 -7.04 31.68
N ILE A 800 -11.98 -7.12 32.50
CA ILE A 800 -10.77 -6.32 32.38
C ILE A 800 -9.58 -7.25 32.15
N ASN A 801 -8.75 -6.99 31.14
CA ASN A 801 -7.55 -7.78 30.91
C ASN A 801 -6.47 -7.55 32.01
N ASP A 802 -5.40 -8.32 31.93
CA ASP A 802 -4.22 -8.22 32.79
C ASP A 802 -3.45 -6.89 32.63
N HIS A 803 -3.64 -6.18 31.51
CA HIS A 803 -3.08 -4.86 31.22
C HIS A 803 -3.93 -3.70 31.79
N GLY A 804 -5.16 -3.98 32.24
CA GLY A 804 -6.08 -2.98 32.77
C GLY A 804 -7.08 -2.41 31.76
N ASP A 805 -7.13 -2.93 30.54
CA ASP A 805 -8.10 -2.56 29.51
C ASP A 805 -9.43 -3.29 29.72
N GLU A 806 -10.54 -2.58 29.50
CA GLU A 806 -11.88 -3.18 29.51
C GLU A 806 -12.16 -3.89 28.18
N VAL A 807 -12.36 -5.21 28.27
CA VAL A 807 -12.52 -6.13 27.13
C VAL A 807 -13.99 -6.39 26.79
N ALA A 808 -14.85 -6.46 27.81
CA ALA A 808 -16.28 -6.55 27.64
C ALA A 808 -16.96 -5.85 28.81
N PHE A 809 -18.06 -5.16 28.50
CA PHE A 809 -18.86 -4.42 29.45
C PHE A 809 -20.33 -4.75 29.26
N LEU A 810 -21.09 -4.72 30.34
CA LEU A 810 -22.54 -4.85 30.32
C LEU A 810 -23.12 -3.99 31.45
N SER A 811 -23.89 -2.96 31.12
CA SER A 811 -24.71 -2.23 32.09
C SER A 811 -26.20 -2.49 31.87
N HIS A 812 -26.95 -2.72 32.93
CA HIS A 812 -28.40 -2.86 32.84
C HIS A 812 -29.09 -2.17 34.02
N SER A 813 -30.10 -1.33 33.74
CA SER A 813 -30.73 -0.47 34.75
C SER A 813 -31.63 -1.20 35.76
N THR A 814 -32.08 -2.40 35.42
CA THR A 814 -32.92 -3.28 36.27
C THR A 814 -32.77 -4.73 35.82
N TRP A 815 -32.26 -5.63 36.65
CA TRP A 815 -32.14 -7.04 36.30
C TRP A 815 -33.49 -7.76 36.42
N PRO A 816 -33.76 -8.80 35.60
CA PRO A 816 -35.03 -9.51 35.66
C PRO A 816 -35.07 -10.53 36.80
N ASP A 817 -36.00 -10.37 37.74
CA ASP A 817 -36.18 -11.31 38.86
C ASP A 817 -36.37 -12.78 38.40
N ASP A 818 -35.77 -13.72 39.14
CA ASP A 818 -35.91 -15.17 38.98
C ASP A 818 -35.59 -15.71 37.56
N GLN A 819 -34.72 -15.05 36.78
CA GLN A 819 -34.24 -15.53 35.48
C GLN A 819 -32.99 -14.80 34.99
N SER A 820 -32.23 -15.40 34.09
CA SER A 820 -31.08 -14.75 33.48
C SER A 820 -31.47 -13.78 32.34
N LEU A 821 -30.57 -12.84 32.05
CA LEU A 821 -30.50 -12.18 30.74
C LEU A 821 -29.58 -12.99 29.83
N VAL A 822 -30.05 -13.33 28.63
CA VAL A 822 -29.30 -14.18 27.68
C VAL A 822 -29.26 -13.55 26.29
N ARG A 823 -28.11 -13.69 25.61
CA ARG A 823 -27.95 -13.32 24.20
C ARG A 823 -28.28 -14.50 23.29
N THR A 824 -29.16 -14.29 22.30
CA THR A 824 -29.32 -15.25 21.19
C THR A 824 -29.32 -14.57 19.82
N PRO A 825 -28.26 -14.74 19.01
CA PRO A 825 -27.07 -15.60 19.21
C PRO A 825 -26.09 -15.04 20.28
N PRO A 826 -25.19 -15.86 20.86
CA PRO A 826 -24.39 -15.52 22.06
C PRO A 826 -23.26 -14.49 21.85
N ASP A 827 -22.89 -14.27 20.59
CA ASP A 827 -21.84 -13.39 20.08
C ASP A 827 -22.29 -11.92 19.94
N ASP A 828 -23.49 -11.70 19.40
CA ASP A 828 -23.99 -10.35 19.05
C ASP A 828 -25.48 -10.12 19.33
N GLY A 829 -26.20 -11.13 19.86
CA GLY A 829 -27.61 -11.01 20.17
C GLY A 829 -27.89 -9.97 21.25
N ALA A 830 -29.04 -9.30 21.16
CA ALA A 830 -29.53 -8.46 22.26
C ALA A 830 -29.78 -9.33 23.50
N LEU A 831 -29.44 -8.80 24.67
CA LEU A 831 -29.81 -9.42 25.93
C LEU A 831 -31.32 -9.34 26.10
N VAL A 832 -31.94 -10.48 26.33
CA VAL A 832 -33.37 -10.60 26.60
C VAL A 832 -33.57 -11.50 27.81
N PRO A 833 -34.64 -11.31 28.59
CA PRO A 833 -34.98 -12.25 29.67
C PRO A 833 -35.12 -13.66 29.12
N HIS A 834 -34.49 -14.64 29.77
CA HIS A 834 -34.34 -16.02 29.28
C HIS A 834 -35.66 -16.70 28.92
N LYS A 835 -36.73 -16.46 29.71
CA LYS A 835 -38.08 -16.97 29.43
C LYS A 835 -38.69 -16.45 28.13
N THR A 836 -38.14 -15.39 27.55
CA THR A 836 -38.51 -14.90 26.21
C THR A 836 -38.04 -15.87 25.12
N VAL A 837 -36.90 -16.53 25.34
CA VAL A 837 -36.25 -17.40 24.36
C VAL A 837 -36.55 -18.88 24.62
N SER A 838 -36.67 -19.29 25.88
CA SER A 838 -37.12 -20.63 26.26
C SER A 838 -38.29 -20.59 27.26
N PRO A 839 -39.54 -20.39 26.80
CA PRO A 839 -40.69 -20.13 27.67
C PRO A 839 -41.16 -21.32 28.52
N VAL A 840 -40.64 -22.52 28.27
CA VAL A 840 -41.12 -23.80 28.86
C VAL A 840 -40.02 -24.52 29.65
N GLU A 841 -38.78 -24.03 29.61
CA GLU A 841 -37.62 -24.66 30.24
C GLU A 841 -37.13 -23.89 31.48
N ALA A 842 -35.94 -24.25 31.99
CA ALA A 842 -35.34 -23.60 33.14
C ALA A 842 -35.10 -22.09 32.85
N PRO A 843 -35.18 -21.22 33.88
CA PRO A 843 -35.11 -19.77 33.72
C PRO A 843 -33.68 -19.23 33.46
N PHE A 844 -32.72 -20.12 33.21
CA PHE A 844 -31.33 -19.84 32.90
C PHE A 844 -30.69 -21.08 32.23
N SER A 845 -29.55 -20.92 31.56
CA SER A 845 -28.86 -21.99 30.80
C SER A 845 -27.32 -21.91 30.82
N PRO A 846 -26.66 -21.89 31.99
CA PRO A 846 -25.21 -21.80 32.05
C PRO A 846 -24.55 -22.94 31.27
N GLY A 847 -23.67 -22.54 30.36
CA GLY A 847 -22.84 -23.35 29.47
C GLY A 847 -23.53 -23.86 28.20
N ILE A 848 -24.76 -23.45 27.87
CA ILE A 848 -25.52 -24.02 26.74
C ILE A 848 -26.36 -22.96 26.02
N ASN A 849 -26.40 -23.00 24.69
CA ASN A 849 -27.33 -22.17 23.91
C ASN A 849 -28.81 -22.62 24.07
N PRO A 850 -29.72 -21.75 24.54
CA PRO A 850 -31.10 -22.13 24.88
C PRO A 850 -31.99 -22.49 23.68
N LYS A 851 -31.61 -22.19 22.43
CA LYS A 851 -32.38 -22.59 21.23
C LYS A 851 -32.09 -24.01 20.72
N LYS A 852 -31.13 -24.75 21.32
CA LYS A 852 -30.71 -26.09 20.85
C LYS A 852 -30.95 -27.19 21.89
N GLN A 853 -32.20 -27.63 22.03
CA GLN A 853 -32.49 -28.96 22.59
C GLN A 853 -33.49 -29.76 21.74
N THR A 854 -33.00 -30.35 20.66
CA THR A 854 -33.44 -31.70 20.23
C THR A 854 -32.21 -32.51 19.81
N ARG A 855 -32.08 -33.73 20.36
CA ARG A 855 -30.94 -34.66 20.12
C ARG A 855 -30.82 -35.17 18.66
N ALA A 856 -31.61 -34.64 17.73
CA ALA A 856 -31.64 -35.03 16.33
C ALA A 856 -31.05 -33.98 15.37
N ASP A 857 -30.84 -32.73 15.81
CA ASP A 857 -30.32 -31.63 14.99
C ASP A 857 -29.07 -30.98 15.62
N LEU A 858 -28.13 -31.81 16.10
CA LEU A 858 -26.75 -31.31 16.21
C LEU A 858 -26.35 -30.87 14.80
N PRO A 859 -26.00 -29.58 14.53
CA PRO A 859 -25.27 -29.30 13.32
C PRO A 859 -24.06 -30.21 13.37
N LYS A 860 -23.92 -31.09 12.38
CA LYS A 860 -22.63 -31.74 12.16
C LYS A 860 -21.64 -30.58 12.12
N PRO A 861 -20.61 -30.56 12.99
CA PRO A 861 -19.53 -29.61 12.80
C PRO A 861 -19.12 -29.73 11.33
N PRO A 862 -18.87 -28.61 10.62
CA PRO A 862 -18.30 -28.69 9.28
C PRO A 862 -17.14 -29.68 9.36
N PRO A 863 -16.99 -30.60 8.38
CA PRO A 863 -15.98 -31.64 8.46
C PRO A 863 -14.65 -30.97 8.76
N ARG A 864 -14.12 -31.23 9.97
CA ARG A 864 -12.83 -30.68 10.40
C ARG A 864 -11.83 -31.09 9.31
N PRO A 865 -11.14 -30.15 8.65
CA PRO A 865 -10.09 -30.54 7.74
C PRO A 865 -9.06 -31.34 8.56
N THR A 866 -8.98 -32.65 8.30
CA THR A 866 -7.98 -33.50 8.91
C THR A 866 -6.72 -33.35 8.10
N TYR A 867 -5.83 -32.47 8.55
CA TYR A 867 -4.48 -32.38 8.02
C TYR A 867 -3.64 -33.48 8.65
N SER A 868 -2.89 -34.24 7.84
CA SER A 868 -1.83 -35.12 8.35
C SER A 868 -0.55 -34.31 8.59
N LEU A 869 -0.65 -33.22 9.35
CA LEU A 869 0.43 -32.29 9.65
C LEU A 869 0.59 -32.19 11.17
N PHE A 870 1.81 -32.36 11.66
CA PHE A 870 2.10 -32.52 13.08
C PHE A 870 3.28 -31.63 13.50
N ILE A 871 3.26 -31.15 14.74
CA ILE A 871 4.47 -30.61 15.38
C ILE A 871 5.34 -31.83 15.76
N SER A 872 6.54 -31.91 15.19
CA SER A 872 7.45 -33.06 15.31
C SER A 872 8.57 -32.83 16.32
N GLU A 873 9.09 -31.62 16.44
CA GLU A 873 10.20 -31.29 17.34
C GLU A 873 10.10 -29.84 17.82
N VAL A 874 10.45 -29.58 19.07
CA VAL A 874 10.49 -28.24 19.67
C VAL A 874 11.73 -28.11 20.55
N LEU A 875 12.49 -27.04 20.35
CA LEU A 875 13.64 -26.66 21.18
C LEU A 875 13.38 -25.29 21.81
N ALA A 876 13.20 -25.28 23.13
CA ALA A 876 13.28 -24.09 23.97
C ALA A 876 14.65 -24.12 24.67
N ASP A 877 15.32 -22.98 24.79
CA ASP A 877 16.66 -22.85 25.39
C ASP A 877 17.75 -23.73 24.71
N PRO A 878 18.23 -23.31 23.53
CA PRO A 878 19.19 -24.05 22.72
C PRO A 878 20.58 -24.10 23.42
N PRO A 879 21.25 -25.27 23.46
CA PRO A 879 22.59 -25.41 24.07
C PRO A 879 23.73 -24.91 23.18
N SER A 880 23.44 -24.63 21.92
CA SER A 880 24.41 -24.24 20.88
C SER A 880 23.67 -23.72 19.65
N ASP A 881 24.41 -23.05 18.77
CA ASP A 881 23.98 -22.59 17.42
C ASP A 881 23.22 -23.70 16.67
N ALA A 882 21.89 -23.65 16.76
CA ALA A 882 20.97 -24.64 16.23
C ALA A 882 20.58 -24.28 14.79
N ASN A 883 20.53 -22.99 14.48
CA ASN A 883 20.24 -22.47 13.14
C ASN A 883 21.46 -22.53 12.19
N GLN A 884 22.64 -22.87 12.68
CA GLN A 884 23.88 -23.04 11.91
C GLN A 884 24.33 -21.80 11.14
N ASP A 885 23.98 -20.60 11.63
CA ASP A 885 24.38 -19.35 11.01
C ASP A 885 25.79 -18.89 11.42
N GLY A 886 26.40 -19.59 12.38
CA GLY A 886 27.74 -19.33 12.91
C GLY A 886 27.75 -18.45 14.15
N HIS A 887 26.60 -18.06 14.68
CA HIS A 887 26.41 -17.31 15.92
C HIS A 887 25.43 -18.03 16.83
N TYR A 888 25.82 -18.24 18.09
CA TYR A 888 24.90 -18.76 19.10
C TYR A 888 24.12 -17.61 19.74
N ASP A 889 22.80 -17.65 19.65
CA ASP A 889 21.87 -16.75 20.33
C ASP A 889 20.75 -17.55 21.01
N PRO A 890 20.52 -17.38 22.32
CA PRO A 890 19.57 -18.19 23.08
C PRO A 890 18.11 -18.03 22.63
N TYR A 891 17.76 -17.01 21.85
CA TYR A 891 16.41 -16.77 21.36
C TYR A 891 16.31 -17.06 19.86
N GLU A 892 17.29 -16.63 19.07
CA GLU A 892 17.26 -16.86 17.62
C GLU A 892 17.46 -18.34 17.24
N ASP A 893 18.13 -19.12 18.10
CA ASP A 893 18.36 -20.56 17.91
C ASP A 893 17.22 -21.47 18.41
N GLU A 894 16.19 -20.91 19.03
CA GLU A 894 14.97 -21.65 19.38
C GLU A 894 14.25 -22.11 18.10
N PHE A 895 13.60 -23.28 18.13
CA PHE A 895 12.85 -23.73 16.94
C PHE A 895 11.62 -24.58 17.21
N ILE A 896 10.70 -24.51 16.25
CA ILE A 896 9.55 -25.42 16.10
C ILE A 896 9.63 -26.10 14.74
N GLU A 897 9.48 -27.43 14.72
CA GLU A 897 9.46 -28.23 13.50
C GLU A 897 8.08 -28.83 13.23
N LEU A 898 7.66 -28.77 11.97
CA LEU A 898 6.45 -29.40 11.44
C LEU A 898 6.80 -30.57 10.52
N TYR A 899 6.02 -31.65 10.60
CA TYR A 899 6.11 -32.83 9.74
C TYR A 899 4.81 -33.09 8.98
N ASN A 900 4.91 -33.24 7.65
CA ASN A 900 3.79 -33.64 6.80
C ASN A 900 3.77 -35.16 6.60
N ALA A 901 2.86 -35.85 7.28
CA ALA A 901 2.69 -37.30 7.14
C ALA A 901 1.81 -37.71 5.94
N SER A 902 1.25 -36.75 5.19
CA SER A 902 0.46 -37.04 3.99
C SER A 902 1.31 -37.31 2.75
N THR A 903 0.67 -37.84 1.72
CA THR A 903 1.25 -38.03 0.37
C THR A 903 1.15 -36.78 -0.51
N ASP A 904 0.52 -35.71 -0.02
CA ASP A 904 0.25 -34.49 -0.77
C ASP A 904 1.07 -33.31 -0.21
N THR A 905 1.44 -32.37 -1.08
CA THR A 905 2.03 -31.10 -0.64
C THR A 905 0.97 -30.28 0.09
N ILE A 906 1.24 -29.87 1.32
CA ILE A 906 0.35 -29.00 2.10
C ILE A 906 0.82 -27.56 1.95
N SER A 907 -0.06 -26.65 1.52
CA SER A 907 0.24 -25.22 1.56
C SER A 907 0.02 -24.67 2.96
N LEU A 908 1.00 -23.93 3.45
CA LEU A 908 0.98 -23.24 4.74
C LEU A 908 0.69 -21.74 4.58
N ALA A 909 0.46 -21.24 3.36
CA ALA A 909 0.28 -19.81 3.12
C ALA A 909 -0.81 -19.24 4.03
N SER A 910 -0.45 -18.22 4.82
CA SER A 910 -1.31 -17.55 5.80
C SER A 910 -1.73 -18.39 7.00
N TRP A 911 -1.09 -19.53 7.25
CA TRP A 911 -1.22 -20.26 8.51
C TRP A 911 -0.41 -19.57 9.60
N GLN A 912 -0.76 -19.84 10.85
CA GLN A 912 -0.18 -19.20 12.04
C GLN A 912 0.48 -20.25 12.93
N LEU A 913 1.65 -19.93 13.48
CA LEU A 913 2.40 -20.77 14.42
C LEU A 913 2.98 -19.90 15.53
N GLY A 914 2.72 -20.24 16.80
CA GLY A 914 3.19 -19.46 17.95
C GLY A 914 2.71 -20.03 19.29
N ASP A 915 3.09 -19.39 20.40
CA ASP A 915 2.69 -19.75 21.77
C ASP A 915 1.42 -19.00 22.27
N THR A 916 1.10 -19.11 23.57
CA THR A 916 -0.11 -18.56 24.20
C THR A 916 0.01 -17.17 24.83
N ALA A 917 1.19 -16.58 24.95
CA ALA A 917 1.39 -15.42 25.83
C ALA A 917 0.91 -14.10 25.20
N SER A 918 0.96 -13.98 23.86
CA SER A 918 0.52 -12.80 23.12
C SER A 918 -0.14 -13.24 21.80
N LEU A 919 -1.44 -12.97 21.64
CA LEU A 919 -2.14 -13.23 20.36
C LEU A 919 -1.66 -12.32 19.21
N HIS A 920 -0.71 -11.41 19.46
CA HIS A 920 -0.15 -10.49 18.47
C HIS A 920 1.15 -10.99 17.80
N ASP A 921 1.86 -11.99 18.36
CA ASP A 921 3.17 -12.46 17.89
C ASP A 921 3.18 -13.85 17.25
N TYR A 922 2.08 -14.27 16.62
CA TYR A 922 2.11 -15.53 15.86
C TYR A 922 2.84 -15.33 14.54
N PHE A 923 3.86 -16.17 14.29
CA PHE A 923 4.50 -16.25 12.99
C PHE A 923 3.46 -16.60 11.91
N ARG A 924 3.42 -15.78 10.84
CA ARG A 924 2.54 -16.00 9.69
C ARG A 924 3.34 -16.51 8.51
N PHE A 925 3.03 -17.72 8.07
CA PHE A 925 3.67 -18.30 6.90
C PHE A 925 3.41 -17.45 5.64
N PRO A 926 4.45 -17.10 4.87
CA PRO A 926 4.33 -16.19 3.73
C PRO A 926 3.57 -16.82 2.55
N PRO A 927 3.10 -15.99 1.59
CA PRO A 927 2.57 -16.49 0.32
C PRO A 927 3.56 -17.45 -0.37
N GLY A 928 3.08 -18.61 -0.78
CA GLY A 928 3.91 -19.66 -1.39
C GLY A 928 4.53 -20.66 -0.41
N ALA A 929 4.40 -20.46 0.91
CA ALA A 929 4.84 -21.43 1.90
C ALA A 929 4.12 -22.78 1.70
N ALA A 930 4.90 -23.86 1.64
CA ALA A 930 4.41 -25.22 1.47
C ALA A 930 5.36 -26.25 2.06
N ILE A 931 4.81 -27.40 2.45
CA ILE A 931 5.55 -28.56 2.95
C ILE A 931 5.24 -29.76 2.07
N ALA A 932 6.29 -30.32 1.46
CA ALA A 932 6.18 -31.48 0.57
C ALA A 932 5.74 -32.75 1.32
N PRO A 933 5.22 -33.78 0.63
CA PRO A 933 4.86 -35.06 1.24
C PRO A 933 6.02 -35.68 2.01
N HIS A 934 5.76 -36.19 3.21
CA HIS A 934 6.77 -36.84 4.07
C HIS A 934 8.01 -35.98 4.35
N SER A 935 7.88 -34.66 4.29
CA SER A 935 8.95 -33.69 4.52
C SER A 935 8.72 -32.87 5.79
N TYR A 936 9.70 -32.05 6.13
CA TYR A 936 9.72 -31.16 7.30
C TYR A 936 9.73 -29.68 6.89
N VAL A 937 9.35 -28.81 7.82
CA VAL A 937 9.58 -27.37 7.80
C VAL A 937 10.02 -26.94 9.20
N VAL A 938 11.00 -26.05 9.28
CA VAL A 938 11.51 -25.53 10.57
C VAL A 938 11.25 -24.02 10.65
N LEU A 939 10.77 -23.55 11.78
CA LEU A 939 10.72 -22.14 12.16
C LEU A 939 11.72 -21.91 13.29
N PHE A 940 12.69 -21.01 13.08
CA PHE A 940 13.59 -20.53 14.13
C PHE A 940 13.12 -19.19 14.70
N GLY A 941 13.54 -18.84 15.91
CA GLY A 941 13.26 -17.53 16.51
C GLY A 941 13.84 -16.36 15.70
N GLY A 942 14.98 -16.54 15.03
CA GLY A 942 15.63 -15.48 14.26
C GLY A 942 16.87 -15.97 13.49
N GLY A 943 17.85 -15.08 13.32
CA GLY A 943 19.16 -15.40 12.74
C GLY A 943 19.19 -15.55 11.20
N ASN A 944 20.28 -16.09 10.66
CA ASN A 944 20.43 -16.42 9.23
C ASN A 944 20.66 -17.93 8.99
N PRO A 945 19.67 -18.79 9.22
CA PRO A 945 19.86 -20.24 9.18
C PRO A 945 20.49 -20.72 7.87
N ALA A 946 21.52 -21.57 7.96
CA ALA A 946 22.26 -22.06 6.80
C ALA A 946 22.44 -23.58 6.81
N GLY A 947 22.52 -24.21 5.62
CA GLY A 947 22.87 -25.64 5.51
C GLY A 947 21.70 -26.63 5.65
N PHE A 948 20.45 -26.16 5.66
CA PHE A 948 19.25 -27.02 5.66
C PHE A 948 18.81 -27.41 4.25
N THR A 949 18.25 -28.62 4.13
CA THR A 949 17.70 -29.17 2.89
C THR A 949 16.17 -29.10 2.84
N VAL A 950 15.55 -28.59 3.90
CA VAL A 950 14.10 -28.39 4.04
C VAL A 950 13.81 -26.87 4.06
N PRO A 951 12.58 -26.44 3.80
CA PRO A 951 12.23 -25.04 3.97
C PRO A 951 12.41 -24.61 5.44
N VAL A 952 13.09 -23.49 5.63
CA VAL A 952 13.35 -22.88 6.93
C VAL A 952 12.81 -21.45 6.91
N TYR A 953 12.16 -21.07 8.01
CA TYR A 953 11.66 -19.73 8.27
C TYR A 953 12.28 -19.21 9.57
N THR A 954 12.29 -17.90 9.73
CA THR A 954 12.76 -17.20 10.93
C THR A 954 11.70 -16.21 11.35
N ASP A 955 11.49 -16.06 12.64
CA ASP A 955 10.70 -14.96 13.21
C ASP A 955 11.55 -13.71 13.43
N ASP A 956 11.05 -12.71 14.16
CA ASP A 956 11.69 -11.41 14.36
C ASP A 956 12.69 -11.34 15.53
N GLY A 957 13.20 -12.49 15.97
CA GLY A 957 14.24 -12.64 17.00
C GLY A 957 13.86 -13.65 18.08
N THR A 958 12.57 -13.83 18.31
CA THR A 958 11.97 -14.83 19.21
C THR A 958 10.79 -15.48 18.50
N ILE A 959 10.49 -16.76 18.80
CA ILE A 959 9.20 -17.33 18.43
C ILE A 959 8.18 -16.86 19.47
N GLY A 960 7.21 -16.05 19.08
CA GLY A 960 6.31 -15.41 20.05
C GLY A 960 7.07 -14.44 20.96
N ASP A 961 6.81 -14.48 22.27
CA ASP A 961 7.56 -13.71 23.27
C ASP A 961 8.83 -14.43 23.79
N GLY A 962 9.21 -15.53 23.12
CA GLY A 962 10.35 -16.39 23.43
C GLY A 962 9.88 -17.67 24.13
N LEU A 963 10.37 -18.84 23.68
CA LEU A 963 9.93 -20.11 24.26
C LEU A 963 10.47 -20.25 25.68
N THR A 964 9.58 -20.34 26.68
CA THR A 964 10.00 -20.31 28.09
C THR A 964 10.11 -21.70 28.70
N ASN A 965 11.20 -22.00 29.43
CA ASN A 965 11.34 -23.28 30.15
C ASN A 965 10.29 -23.51 31.26
N ALA A 966 9.49 -22.48 31.60
CA ALA A 966 8.38 -22.55 32.54
C ALA A 966 7.17 -23.37 32.03
N GLY A 967 7.18 -23.74 30.74
CA GLY A 967 6.16 -24.55 30.10
C GLY A 967 5.05 -23.72 29.49
N GLU A 968 4.92 -23.79 28.17
CA GLU A 968 3.85 -23.14 27.41
C GLU A 968 3.20 -24.10 26.40
N ALA A 969 2.13 -23.66 25.77
CA ALA A 969 1.48 -24.39 24.71
C ALA A 969 1.77 -23.73 23.35
N ILE A 970 2.14 -24.54 22.38
CA ILE A 970 2.41 -24.12 21.00
C ILE A 970 1.25 -24.57 20.12
N TYR A 971 0.80 -23.67 19.25
CA TYR A 971 -0.39 -23.83 18.41
C TYR A 971 -0.03 -23.67 16.94
N LEU A 972 -0.47 -24.62 16.12
CA LEU A 972 -0.49 -24.51 14.66
C LEU A 972 -1.93 -24.33 14.19
N ILE A 973 -2.20 -23.22 13.51
CA ILE A 973 -3.55 -22.80 13.13
C ILE A 973 -3.58 -22.58 11.62
N ASP A 974 -4.61 -23.11 10.94
CA ASP A 974 -4.76 -22.91 9.50
C ASP A 974 -5.24 -21.50 9.13
N LYS A 975 -5.16 -21.16 7.84
CA LYS A 975 -5.61 -19.84 7.31
C LYS A 975 -7.08 -19.50 7.58
N THR A 976 -7.90 -20.47 8.00
CA THR A 976 -9.32 -20.29 8.33
C THR A 976 -9.57 -20.22 9.83
N GLY A 977 -8.52 -20.37 10.63
CA GLY A 977 -8.56 -20.30 12.09
C GLY A 977 -8.78 -21.65 12.79
N TYR A 978 -8.75 -22.80 12.10
CA TYR A 978 -8.86 -24.08 12.79
C TYR A 978 -7.52 -24.53 13.40
N LEU A 979 -7.57 -25.02 14.64
CA LEU A 979 -6.43 -25.68 15.28
C LEU A 979 -6.07 -26.97 14.54
N VAL A 980 -4.87 -27.00 13.96
CA VAL A 980 -4.30 -28.14 13.22
C VAL A 980 -3.50 -29.04 14.15
N ALA A 981 -2.58 -28.48 14.92
CA ALA A 981 -1.76 -29.21 15.88
C ALA A 981 -1.49 -28.38 17.14
N ARG A 982 -1.31 -29.06 18.27
CA ARG A 982 -0.93 -28.45 19.55
C ARG A 982 0.09 -29.35 20.26
N VAL A 983 1.05 -28.73 20.92
CA VAL A 983 1.88 -29.35 21.95
C VAL A 983 1.86 -28.48 23.19
N SER A 984 1.91 -29.10 24.37
CA SER A 984 2.05 -28.40 25.64
C SER A 984 2.90 -29.25 26.55
N HIS A 985 3.85 -28.63 27.25
CA HIS A 985 4.70 -29.32 28.21
C HIS A 985 4.75 -28.51 29.52
N ALA A 986 4.75 -29.19 30.67
CA ALA A 986 4.68 -28.52 31.97
C ALA A 986 5.98 -27.78 32.35
N ALA A 987 7.09 -28.14 31.72
CA ALA A 987 8.39 -27.46 31.75
C ALA A 987 9.20 -28.01 30.57
N TRP A 988 9.64 -27.17 29.64
CA TRP A 988 10.47 -27.64 28.53
C TRP A 988 11.87 -28.00 29.06
N PRO A 989 12.51 -29.06 28.54
CA PRO A 989 13.82 -29.47 29.04
C PRO A 989 14.90 -28.51 28.58
N ASP A 990 15.75 -28.07 29.52
CA ASP A 990 16.93 -27.26 29.22
C ASP A 990 17.89 -28.02 28.27
N ASP A 991 18.58 -27.26 27.40
CA ASP A 991 19.69 -27.73 26.56
C ASP A 991 19.35 -28.89 25.59
N GLN A 992 18.06 -29.19 25.33
CA GLN A 992 17.66 -30.20 24.35
C GLN A 992 16.23 -30.02 23.87
N SER A 993 15.93 -30.50 22.67
CA SER A 993 14.58 -30.49 22.14
C SER A 993 13.75 -31.63 22.74
N ILE A 994 12.43 -31.49 22.65
CA ILE A 994 11.54 -32.64 22.71
C ILE A 994 11.14 -33.04 21.30
N VAL A 995 11.18 -34.35 21.03
CA VAL A 995 10.93 -34.92 19.71
C VAL A 995 9.81 -35.95 19.79
N ARG A 996 8.98 -35.99 18.76
CA ARG A 996 7.88 -36.95 18.64
C ARG A 996 8.34 -38.21 17.92
N THR A 997 8.27 -39.37 18.60
CA THR A 997 8.69 -40.66 18.03
C THR A 997 7.59 -41.71 18.05
N PRO A 998 7.02 -42.13 16.89
CA PRO A 998 7.24 -41.62 15.53
C PRO A 998 6.59 -40.23 15.28
N PRO A 999 7.02 -39.45 14.26
CA PRO A 999 6.65 -38.04 14.06
C PRO A 999 5.16 -37.74 13.81
N ASP A 1000 4.36 -38.76 13.49
CA ASP A 1000 2.95 -38.65 13.13
C ASP A 1000 1.98 -39.13 14.23
N SER A 1001 2.48 -39.83 15.24
CA SER A 1001 1.62 -40.54 16.21
C SER A 1001 2.26 -40.80 17.58
N GLY A 1002 3.56 -40.53 17.73
CA GLY A 1002 4.32 -40.75 18.95
C GLY A 1002 4.00 -39.77 20.08
N ALA A 1003 4.41 -40.15 21.29
CA ALA A 1003 4.55 -39.20 22.39
C ALA A 1003 5.81 -38.34 22.20
N PHE A 1004 5.81 -37.13 22.75
CA PHE A 1004 7.03 -36.35 22.87
C PHE A 1004 7.92 -36.95 23.95
N VAL A 1005 9.20 -37.07 23.64
CA VAL A 1005 10.25 -37.52 24.55
C VAL A 1005 11.46 -36.59 24.40
N PRO A 1006 12.28 -36.43 25.45
CA PRO A 1006 13.53 -35.66 25.33
C PRO A 1006 14.42 -36.25 24.22
N HIS A 1007 14.94 -35.40 23.35
CA HIS A 1007 15.63 -35.82 22.13
C HIS A 1007 16.88 -36.64 22.43
N GLN A 1008 17.64 -36.32 23.47
CA GLN A 1008 18.81 -37.12 23.89
C GLN A 1008 18.44 -38.55 24.31
N THR A 1009 17.20 -38.78 24.74
CA THR A 1009 16.67 -40.10 25.09
C THR A 1009 16.23 -40.88 23.85
N ALA A 1010 15.75 -40.19 22.81
CA ALA A 1010 15.32 -40.79 21.56
C ALA A 1010 16.46 -40.99 20.54
N SER A 1011 17.47 -40.13 20.55
CA SER A 1011 18.56 -40.11 19.57
C SER A 1011 19.60 -41.19 19.86
N PRO A 1012 19.91 -42.09 18.90
CA PRO A 1012 21.01 -43.05 19.04
C PRO A 1012 22.39 -42.40 19.23
N THR A 1013 22.52 -41.13 18.82
CA THR A 1013 23.76 -40.35 18.92
C THR A 1013 23.81 -39.43 20.14
N GLN A 1014 22.74 -39.40 20.95
CA GLN A 1014 22.56 -38.48 22.08
C GLN A 1014 22.71 -37.00 21.71
N ALA A 1015 22.46 -36.63 20.44
CA ALA A 1015 22.40 -35.23 20.03
C ALA A 1015 21.27 -34.51 20.80
N PRO A 1016 21.45 -33.21 21.14
CA PRO A 1016 20.44 -32.45 21.86
C PRO A 1016 19.21 -32.09 21.01
N PHE A 1017 19.34 -32.02 19.68
CA PHE A 1017 18.28 -31.66 18.75
C PHE A 1017 18.60 -32.09 17.30
N SER A 1018 17.62 -32.06 16.39
CA SER A 1018 17.78 -32.44 14.97
C SER A 1018 16.95 -31.66 13.93
N PRO A 1019 17.03 -30.32 13.86
CA PRO A 1019 16.18 -29.52 12.98
C PRO A 1019 16.30 -29.94 11.51
N GLY A 1020 15.15 -30.18 10.89
CA GLY A 1020 14.97 -30.51 9.48
C GLY A 1020 15.34 -31.92 9.07
N ARG A 1021 15.50 -32.87 10.02
CA ARG A 1021 15.98 -34.23 9.75
C ARG A 1021 15.26 -35.29 10.57
N THR A 1022 15.18 -36.51 10.04
CA THR A 1022 14.79 -37.68 10.85
C THR A 1022 15.89 -38.03 11.86
N LEU A 1023 15.49 -38.66 12.97
CA LEU A 1023 16.34 -39.12 14.09
C LEU A 1023 17.51 -40.09 13.77
N ASP A 1024 17.94 -40.22 12.52
CA ASP A 1024 18.76 -41.34 12.02
C ASP A 1024 20.00 -40.95 11.16
N VAL A 1025 20.62 -39.78 11.34
CA VAL A 1025 21.87 -39.47 10.60
C VAL A 1025 22.99 -38.90 11.49
N PRO A 1026 24.09 -39.64 11.73
CA PRO A 1026 25.26 -39.14 12.45
C PRO A 1026 26.02 -38.07 11.67
N SER A 1027 26.49 -37.04 12.37
CA SER A 1027 27.41 -36.03 11.85
C SER A 1027 28.76 -36.65 11.47
N ALA A 1028 29.15 -36.55 10.19
CA ALA A 1028 30.51 -36.81 9.73
C ALA A 1028 30.93 -35.80 8.63
N SER A 1029 32.06 -35.15 8.90
CA SER A 1029 32.72 -34.11 8.11
C SER A 1029 33.00 -34.49 6.63
N ALA A 1030 32.54 -33.61 5.72
CA ALA A 1030 33.15 -33.11 4.49
C ALA A 1030 33.83 -34.08 3.49
N ALA A 1031 33.24 -34.16 2.28
CA ALA A 1031 33.98 -34.35 1.04
C ALA A 1031 33.54 -33.29 0.00
N LYS A 1032 34.51 -32.48 -0.44
CA LYS A 1032 34.40 -31.40 -1.42
C LYS A 1032 33.67 -31.83 -2.69
N VAL A 1033 32.58 -31.13 -3.01
CA VAL A 1033 32.17 -30.87 -4.39
C VAL A 1033 32.39 -29.38 -4.65
N SER A 1034 33.18 -29.07 -5.67
CA SER A 1034 33.57 -27.71 -6.03
C SER A 1034 32.44 -27.01 -6.78
N ALA A 1035 31.91 -25.94 -6.16
CA ALA A 1035 31.32 -24.70 -6.69
C ALA A 1035 30.36 -24.73 -7.91
N MET A 1036 29.13 -24.24 -7.68
CA MET A 1036 28.46 -23.32 -8.62
C MET A 1036 27.73 -22.20 -7.84
N VAL A 1037 28.39 -21.05 -7.83
CA VAL A 1037 28.00 -19.67 -7.50
C VAL A 1037 26.49 -19.37 -7.31
N SER A 1038 26.10 -18.95 -6.10
CA SER A 1038 25.02 -17.97 -5.90
C SER A 1038 25.60 -16.56 -6.09
N ALA A 1039 25.21 -15.83 -7.13
CA ALA A 1039 25.65 -14.45 -7.33
C ALA A 1039 24.47 -13.51 -7.64
N SER A 1040 23.98 -12.84 -6.60
CA SER A 1040 23.66 -11.41 -6.69
C SER A 1040 24.98 -10.63 -6.52
N SER A 1041 25.86 -10.59 -7.53
CA SER A 1041 27.16 -9.91 -7.40
C SER A 1041 26.97 -8.39 -7.39
N LEU A 1042 27.34 -7.71 -6.29
CA LEU A 1042 27.45 -6.25 -6.24
C LEU A 1042 28.81 -5.84 -6.83
N GLN A 1043 28.81 -5.36 -8.06
CA GLN A 1043 30.01 -4.93 -8.79
C GLN A 1043 30.15 -3.42 -8.74
N VAL A 1044 31.40 -2.94 -8.62
CA VAL A 1044 31.70 -1.49 -8.71
C VAL A 1044 32.83 -1.25 -9.70
N TRP A 1045 32.62 -0.33 -10.64
CA TRP A 1045 33.63 0.00 -11.65
C TRP A 1045 33.45 1.40 -12.23
N PRO A 1046 34.53 2.13 -12.55
CA PRO A 1046 35.91 1.82 -12.18
C PRO A 1046 36.11 1.89 -10.65
N ASN A 1047 37.00 1.07 -10.10
CA ASN A 1047 37.41 1.16 -8.69
C ASN A 1047 38.88 0.72 -8.56
N PRO A 1048 39.83 1.64 -8.33
CA PRO A 1048 39.64 3.05 -7.94
C PRO A 1048 39.06 3.94 -9.05
N PHE A 1049 38.45 5.07 -8.69
CA PHE A 1049 37.89 6.05 -9.64
C PHE A 1049 38.28 7.48 -9.28
N ASN A 1050 38.22 8.41 -10.25
CA ASN A 1050 38.62 9.81 -10.08
C ASN A 1050 37.49 10.83 -10.32
N ALA A 1051 36.45 10.46 -11.06
CA ALA A 1051 35.28 11.30 -11.33
C ALA A 1051 33.97 10.57 -10.97
N THR A 1052 33.71 9.42 -11.59
CA THR A 1052 32.49 8.63 -11.39
C THR A 1052 32.78 7.14 -11.28
N THR A 1053 31.98 6.43 -10.49
CA THR A 1053 31.94 4.96 -10.41
C THR A 1053 30.51 4.48 -10.60
N HIS A 1054 30.35 3.31 -11.22
CA HIS A 1054 29.10 2.59 -11.33
C HIS A 1054 29.01 1.50 -10.28
N LEU A 1055 27.77 1.15 -9.92
CA LEU A 1055 27.43 0.06 -9.03
C LEU A 1055 26.36 -0.80 -9.72
N GLY A 1056 26.64 -2.09 -9.94
CA GLY A 1056 25.72 -3.02 -10.59
C GLY A 1056 25.34 -4.18 -9.67
N PHE A 1057 24.07 -4.58 -9.67
CA PHE A 1057 23.59 -5.76 -8.95
C PHE A 1057 22.44 -6.45 -9.71
N HIS A 1058 22.17 -7.71 -9.39
CA HIS A 1058 21.10 -8.51 -9.99
C HIS A 1058 20.13 -9.03 -8.93
N LEU A 1059 18.83 -8.92 -9.18
CA LEU A 1059 17.75 -9.41 -8.33
C LEU A 1059 17.05 -10.59 -9.00
N HIS A 1060 16.97 -11.73 -8.31
CA HIS A 1060 16.27 -12.92 -8.82
C HIS A 1060 14.74 -12.84 -8.72
N GLN A 1061 14.24 -11.99 -7.82
CA GLN A 1061 12.82 -11.71 -7.62
C GLN A 1061 12.63 -10.24 -7.21
N ALA A 1062 11.42 -9.69 -7.34
CA ALA A 1062 11.15 -8.32 -6.94
C ALA A 1062 11.37 -8.14 -5.43
N ALA A 1063 12.05 -7.06 -5.03
CA ALA A 1063 12.39 -6.78 -3.64
C ALA A 1063 12.58 -5.28 -3.39
N SER A 1064 12.33 -4.83 -2.16
CA SER A 1064 12.75 -3.49 -1.71
C SER A 1064 14.26 -3.44 -1.57
N VAL A 1065 14.92 -2.48 -2.24
CA VAL A 1065 16.37 -2.34 -2.28
C VAL A 1065 16.78 -1.00 -1.70
N HIS A 1066 17.81 -1.01 -0.85
CA HIS A 1066 18.48 0.20 -0.39
C HIS A 1066 20.00 0.11 -0.59
N VAL A 1067 20.55 1.09 -1.31
CA VAL A 1067 22.00 1.20 -1.59
C VAL A 1067 22.50 2.55 -1.11
N ALA A 1068 23.49 2.55 -0.23
CA ALA A 1068 24.06 3.78 0.33
C ALA A 1068 25.59 3.69 0.46
N ILE A 1069 26.26 4.84 0.48
CA ILE A 1069 27.71 4.99 0.54
C ILE A 1069 28.08 5.60 1.89
N TYR A 1070 29.09 5.03 2.53
CA TYR A 1070 29.59 5.42 3.85
C TYR A 1070 31.09 5.75 3.79
N ASN A 1071 31.53 6.70 4.61
CA ASN A 1071 32.95 6.93 4.83
C ASN A 1071 33.53 5.90 5.82
N ILE A 1072 34.85 5.96 6.08
CA ILE A 1072 35.50 5.04 7.03
C ILE A 1072 35.06 5.20 8.49
N GLN A 1073 34.42 6.33 8.84
CA GLN A 1073 33.84 6.56 10.15
C GLN A 1073 32.42 5.99 10.28
N GLY A 1074 31.92 5.32 9.22
CA GLY A 1074 30.55 4.80 9.19
C GLY A 1074 29.48 5.87 9.02
N GLN A 1075 29.87 7.11 8.70
CA GLN A 1075 28.92 8.18 8.43
C GLN A 1075 28.38 8.01 7.01
N LEU A 1076 27.06 8.18 6.87
CA LEU A 1076 26.40 8.20 5.58
C LEU A 1076 26.94 9.35 4.74
N VAL A 1077 27.42 9.04 3.55
CA VAL A 1077 27.94 9.99 2.56
C VAL A 1077 26.88 10.25 1.51
N ARG A 1078 26.20 9.21 1.02
CA ARG A 1078 25.13 9.34 0.03
C ARG A 1078 24.27 8.09 -0.10
N THR A 1079 22.95 8.25 -0.08
CA THR A 1079 22.02 7.20 -0.53
C THR A 1079 21.86 7.25 -2.06
N LEU A 1080 22.01 6.09 -2.72
CA LEU A 1080 21.86 5.93 -4.18
C LEU A 1080 20.46 5.42 -4.57
N VAL A 1081 19.84 4.59 -3.72
CA VAL A 1081 18.44 4.15 -3.87
C VAL A 1081 17.87 3.73 -2.51
N ASP A 1082 16.57 3.94 -2.32
CA ASP A 1082 15.75 3.30 -1.29
C ASP A 1082 14.32 3.10 -1.83
N ALA A 1083 14.09 2.03 -2.59
CA ALA A 1083 12.82 1.81 -3.30
C ALA A 1083 12.63 0.33 -3.73
N PRO A 1084 11.39 -0.11 -4.01
CA PRO A 1084 11.11 -1.40 -4.66
C PRO A 1084 11.77 -1.51 -6.04
N ARG A 1085 12.32 -2.69 -6.35
CA ARG A 1085 12.89 -3.00 -7.67
C ARG A 1085 12.39 -4.36 -8.15
N TYR A 1086 12.07 -4.45 -9.44
CA TYR A 1086 11.68 -5.71 -10.09
C TYR A 1086 12.87 -6.67 -10.21
N ALA A 1087 12.59 -7.96 -10.44
CA ALA A 1087 13.60 -8.94 -10.80
C ALA A 1087 14.36 -8.48 -12.06
N GLY A 1088 15.68 -8.68 -12.11
CA GLY A 1088 16.53 -8.21 -13.20
C GLY A 1088 17.81 -7.52 -12.74
N THR A 1089 18.60 -7.02 -13.69
CA THR A 1089 19.87 -6.33 -13.45
C THR A 1089 19.66 -4.84 -13.32
N HIS A 1090 20.28 -4.23 -12.30
CA HIS A 1090 20.15 -2.81 -11.98
C HIS A 1090 21.53 -2.16 -11.89
N GLN A 1091 21.65 -0.91 -12.35
CA GLN A 1091 22.89 -0.13 -12.31
C GLN A 1091 22.64 1.28 -11.75
N MET A 1092 23.58 1.76 -10.94
CA MET A 1092 23.58 3.07 -10.30
C MET A 1092 24.94 3.75 -10.48
N GLN A 1093 24.99 5.06 -10.30
CA GLN A 1093 26.21 5.85 -10.45
C GLN A 1093 26.45 6.75 -9.24
N TRP A 1094 27.71 6.84 -8.81
CA TRP A 1094 28.18 7.81 -7.84
C TRP A 1094 29.26 8.71 -8.46
N ASN A 1095 29.11 10.01 -8.31
CA ASN A 1095 30.03 11.04 -8.83
C ASN A 1095 31.05 11.54 -7.77
N GLY A 1096 31.20 10.83 -6.66
CA GLY A 1096 32.12 11.23 -5.59
C GLY A 1096 31.69 12.48 -4.83
N CYS A 1097 30.39 12.81 -4.81
CA CYS A 1097 29.82 13.86 -3.97
C CYS A 1097 28.96 13.28 -2.83
N ASP A 1098 28.89 13.99 -1.70
CA ASP A 1098 27.98 13.68 -0.59
C ASP A 1098 26.52 14.11 -0.87
N GLU A 1099 25.60 13.89 0.08
CA GLU A 1099 24.16 14.26 -0.02
C GLU A 1099 23.92 15.77 -0.21
N ARG A 1100 24.90 16.60 0.15
CA ARG A 1100 24.83 18.08 0.01
C ARG A 1100 25.50 18.56 -1.27
N GLY A 1101 25.92 17.65 -2.15
CA GLY A 1101 26.61 17.95 -3.40
C GLY A 1101 28.08 18.34 -3.25
N HIS A 1102 28.63 18.34 -2.03
CA HIS A 1102 30.05 18.64 -1.82
C HIS A 1102 30.91 17.47 -2.27
N LEU A 1103 32.11 17.80 -2.73
CA LEU A 1103 33.07 16.81 -3.18
C LEU A 1103 33.57 15.99 -1.98
N ALA A 1104 33.36 14.67 -2.04
CA ALA A 1104 33.87 13.75 -1.04
C ALA A 1104 35.41 13.73 -1.09
N ALA A 1105 36.06 13.63 0.07
CA ALA A 1105 37.52 13.62 0.17
C ALA A 1105 38.15 12.40 -0.53
N THR A 1106 39.38 12.54 -1.01
CA THR A 1106 40.16 11.39 -1.52
C THR A 1106 40.33 10.35 -0.42
N GLY A 1107 39.90 9.11 -0.66
CA GLY A 1107 39.95 8.07 0.35
C GLY A 1107 39.07 6.86 0.09
N PRO A 1108 39.10 5.87 1.00
CA PRO A 1108 38.25 4.70 0.93
C PRO A 1108 36.83 4.99 1.44
N TYR A 1109 35.85 4.39 0.75
CA TYR A 1109 34.43 4.44 1.05
C TYR A 1109 33.85 3.03 1.02
N PHE A 1110 32.64 2.85 1.54
CA PHE A 1110 31.93 1.57 1.55
C PHE A 1110 30.52 1.74 1.01
N VAL A 1111 30.18 0.96 0.00
CA VAL A 1111 28.80 0.77 -0.45
C VAL A 1111 28.16 -0.26 0.48
N ARG A 1112 26.96 0.02 0.96
CA ARG A 1112 26.06 -0.91 1.65
C ARG A 1112 24.83 -1.14 0.77
N PHE A 1113 24.64 -2.37 0.30
CA PHE A 1113 23.48 -2.83 -0.45
C PHE A 1113 22.64 -3.73 0.46
N ARG A 1114 21.34 -3.45 0.64
CA ARG A 1114 20.41 -4.30 1.41
C ARG A 1114 19.14 -4.58 0.62
N THR A 1115 18.57 -5.77 0.80
CA THR A 1115 17.17 -6.06 0.47
C THR A 1115 16.42 -6.45 1.74
N ALA A 1116 15.08 -6.36 1.74
CA ALA A 1116 14.26 -6.60 2.93
C ALA A 1116 14.46 -7.98 3.60
N HIS A 1117 15.04 -8.96 2.90
CA HIS A 1117 15.18 -10.34 3.35
C HIS A 1117 16.58 -10.94 3.11
N THR A 1118 17.63 -10.10 2.96
CA THR A 1118 19.03 -10.58 2.90
C THR A 1118 19.98 -9.64 3.66
N PRO A 1119 21.03 -10.17 4.31
CA PRO A 1119 22.00 -9.34 5.03
C PRO A 1119 22.70 -8.33 4.10
N PRO A 1120 23.01 -7.13 4.61
CA PRO A 1120 23.58 -6.06 3.81
C PRO A 1120 24.96 -6.46 3.28
N ARG A 1121 25.14 -6.35 1.96
CA ARG A 1121 26.42 -6.57 1.29
C ARG A 1121 27.22 -5.28 1.27
N TYR A 1122 28.52 -5.41 1.51
CA TYR A 1122 29.45 -4.28 1.51
C TYR A 1122 30.48 -4.40 0.41
N THR A 1123 30.70 -3.32 -0.34
CA THR A 1123 31.79 -3.23 -1.30
C THR A 1123 32.60 -1.96 -1.06
N LYS A 1124 33.93 -2.10 -0.99
CA LYS A 1124 34.85 -0.97 -0.81
C LYS A 1124 35.01 -0.20 -2.12
N LEU A 1125 34.93 1.12 -2.07
CA LEU A 1125 35.27 2.05 -3.13
C LEU A 1125 36.54 2.82 -2.77
N LEU A 1126 37.38 3.16 -3.74
CA LEU A 1126 38.53 4.03 -3.56
C LEU A 1126 38.41 5.23 -4.51
N LEU A 1127 38.15 6.41 -3.94
CA LEU A 1127 38.13 7.67 -4.66
C LEU A 1127 39.55 8.26 -4.67
N LEU A 1128 40.10 8.47 -5.87
CA LEU A 1128 41.40 9.07 -6.15
C LEU A 1128 41.22 10.37 -6.91
N ARG A 1129 41.33 11.51 -6.23
CA ARG A 1129 41.37 12.82 -6.88
C ARG A 1129 42.78 13.36 -7.00
#